data_AF-A0A7V5ZGB4-F1
#
_entry.id   AF-A0A7V5ZGB4-F1
#
_cell.length_a   1.000
_cell.length_b   1.000
_cell.length_c   1.000
_cell.angle_alpha   90.00
_cell.angle_beta   90.00
_cell.angle_gamma   90.00
#
_symmetry.space_group_name_H-M   'P 1'
#
loop_
_entity.id
_entity.type
_entity.pdbx_description
1 polymer ?
#
loop_
_entity_poly.entity_id
_entity_poly.type
_entity_poly.pdbx_seq_one_letter_code
_entity_poly.pdbx_strand_id
1 'polypeptide(L)'
;MVTSLMGLPWALVMVPATTKTSAGPSGAACEAPAAVARAALARKATSLRNGEFSAMRSVLSDGEARAGTAQPRQQPPGRAPRWLAGVPAGCRHDAQPSSTCALTHLEKLTGRGTGRCQQPREGRRSRAGCQRPRADPLREAARRGQDGGGGPMIPVLDVAGMREADRLTIQELGLPSLVLMEAAADAVTTVVAERFGDSKRIVVAVGPGNNGGDGLAAARQLHCRGFEVVAVLLVEEARLEGDAARQLELARRFGVDVRDASADLAGFSASLAGASLVVDALFGTGLTRPLSGRWAEVVRAINASGVPVVAVDVPSGLSGSLASVPGETVEAAVTVTFGALKVCHVLPPAALRCGEVAVGDIGIPPWVLDSLARCRLLETAEVAGWLAPRSRDAHKGHFGHLLLVAGRHGRAGAAALAARAGVVGGAGLVTVATASGAVTPIQAAVPEAMVDPLPAGADGAVTGEGIEPLLAKATAVAVGPGLGTGDGPRRALETILAAWSGPLLLDADAVTLLAGRVEVLAGREGPTVLTPHPGELARLLGRETAAVAADRLGAAEEAARRGRAVVLAKGAATVVAGPDGPTLVNPTGTPGLASGGAGDVLTGVVGALLAQGVGAREAAAAGAWLHGRAAELAAGRFGGAVPASVVAEHVGLAERELREGA
;
A
#
# COMPACT_ATOMS: atom_id res chain seq x y z
N MET A 1 -39.76 -1.00 -54.60
CA MET A 1 -40.17 -2.04 -55.58
C MET A 1 -39.64 -3.36 -55.05
N VAL A 2 -40.38 -4.36 -54.56
CA VAL A 2 -41.80 -4.78 -54.59
C VAL A 2 -41.91 -5.75 -53.37
N THR A 3 -42.73 -5.48 -52.33
CA THR A 3 -43.96 -6.24 -51.90
C THR A 3 -43.85 -7.78 -52.01
N SER A 4 -44.24 -8.65 -51.09
CA SER A 4 -45.45 -8.78 -50.22
C SER A 4 -45.23 -10.07 -49.36
N LEU A 5 -45.54 -10.14 -48.06
CA LEU A 5 -46.83 -10.39 -47.38
C LEU A 5 -47.28 -11.87 -47.22
N MET A 6 -47.74 -12.17 -45.98
CA MET A 6 -48.61 -13.28 -45.47
C MET A 6 -47.93 -14.60 -45.02
N GLY A 7 -48.26 -15.23 -43.89
CA GLY A 7 -49.38 -15.04 -42.93
C GLY A 7 -49.25 -15.84 -41.62
N LEU A 8 -50.04 -15.39 -40.63
CA LEU A 8 -50.28 -15.81 -39.22
C LEU A 8 -51.06 -17.16 -39.10
N PRO A 9 -51.54 -17.66 -37.91
CA PRO A 9 -51.46 -17.14 -36.52
C PRO A 9 -51.10 -18.17 -35.41
N TRP A 10 -50.73 -17.65 -34.24
CA TRP A 10 -50.70 -18.37 -32.96
C TRP A 10 -52.05 -18.21 -32.24
N ALA A 11 -52.52 -19.31 -31.65
CA ALA A 11 -53.81 -19.39 -30.95
C ALA A 11 -53.74 -18.84 -29.52
N LEU A 12 -54.80 -18.12 -29.19
CA LEU A 12 -55.22 -17.57 -27.90
C LEU A 12 -55.64 -18.71 -26.93
N VAL A 13 -55.22 -18.66 -25.67
CA VAL A 13 -56.09 -19.06 -24.53
C VAL A 13 -55.82 -18.12 -23.36
N MET A 14 -56.84 -17.38 -22.96
CA MET A 14 -56.95 -16.64 -21.70
C MET A 14 -58.30 -17.00 -21.07
N VAL A 15 -58.41 -16.67 -19.78
CA VAL A 15 -59.63 -16.44 -18.95
C VAL A 15 -60.11 -17.64 -18.11
N PRO A 16 -60.65 -17.49 -16.87
CA PRO A 16 -60.59 -16.41 -15.85
C PRO A 16 -60.28 -16.85 -14.40
N ALA A 17 -60.16 -15.83 -13.53
CA ALA A 17 -60.15 -15.86 -12.06
C ALA A 17 -61.53 -16.12 -11.38
N THR A 18 -61.52 -16.51 -10.09
CA THR A 18 -62.50 -16.16 -9.01
C THR A 18 -62.06 -16.80 -7.67
N THR A 19 -61.60 -16.02 -6.67
CA THR A 19 -62.27 -15.49 -5.44
C THR A 19 -62.27 -16.35 -4.15
N LYS A 20 -61.66 -15.76 -3.10
CA LYS A 20 -62.06 -15.62 -1.67
C LYS A 20 -61.89 -16.74 -0.61
N THR A 21 -61.46 -16.24 0.58
CA THR A 21 -61.67 -16.65 2.01
C THR A 21 -60.42 -17.27 2.69
N SER A 22 -59.67 -16.54 3.53
CA SER A 22 -59.85 -16.13 4.95
C SER A 22 -59.59 -17.23 6.00
N ALA A 23 -58.69 -16.93 6.94
CA ALA A 23 -58.64 -17.33 8.36
C ALA A 23 -57.40 -18.14 8.83
N GLY A 24 -56.52 -17.47 9.59
CA GLY A 24 -56.25 -17.80 11.00
C GLY A 24 -55.27 -18.94 11.37
N PRO A 25 -54.70 -18.92 12.58
CA PRO A 25 -53.33 -19.35 12.86
C PRO A 25 -53.19 -20.56 13.80
N SER A 26 -52.00 -21.17 13.84
CA SER A 26 -51.37 -22.03 14.88
C SER A 26 -50.44 -23.02 14.15
N GLY A 27 -49.20 -23.29 14.53
CA GLY A 27 -48.65 -23.43 15.88
C GLY A 27 -48.37 -24.92 16.10
N ALA A 28 -47.17 -25.39 15.75
CA ALA A 28 -46.52 -26.55 16.37
C ALA A 28 -45.12 -26.76 15.79
N ALA A 29 -44.15 -26.84 16.68
CA ALA A 29 -42.78 -27.24 16.44
C ALA A 29 -42.68 -28.68 15.92
N CYS A 30 -41.65 -28.95 15.12
CA CYS A 30 -41.01 -30.26 15.12
C CYS A 30 -39.54 -30.13 14.72
N GLU A 31 -38.73 -30.86 15.45
CA GLU A 31 -37.27 -30.88 15.48
C GLU A 31 -36.63 -31.31 14.14
N ALA A 32 -35.39 -30.86 13.93
CA ALA A 32 -34.53 -31.22 12.81
C ALA A 32 -34.14 -32.72 12.82
N PRO A 33 -33.59 -33.26 11.71
CA PRO A 33 -32.12 -33.22 11.65
C PRO A 33 -31.53 -32.99 10.24
N ALA A 34 -30.46 -32.21 10.24
CA ALA A 34 -29.49 -32.11 9.15
C ALA A 34 -28.79 -33.46 8.94
N ALA A 35 -29.02 -34.13 7.79
CA ALA A 35 -28.16 -35.22 7.31
C ALA A 35 -28.44 -35.69 5.86
N VAL A 36 -28.87 -34.87 4.89
CA VAL A 36 -28.93 -35.32 3.48
C VAL A 36 -28.71 -34.16 2.49
N ALA A 37 -27.48 -33.66 2.37
CA ALA A 37 -27.05 -32.82 1.23
C ALA A 37 -25.51 -32.73 1.07
N ARG A 38 -24.78 -33.83 1.28
CA ARG A 38 -23.32 -33.92 0.99
C ARG A 38 -22.90 -35.19 0.24
N ALA A 39 -23.79 -35.76 -0.57
CA ALA A 39 -23.50 -36.98 -1.34
C ALA A 39 -23.82 -36.90 -2.84
N ALA A 40 -23.93 -35.70 -3.42
CA ALA A 40 -24.22 -35.52 -4.86
C ALA A 40 -23.16 -34.71 -5.65
N LEU A 41 -22.00 -34.40 -5.05
CA LEU A 41 -20.94 -33.58 -5.68
C LEU A 41 -19.54 -34.24 -5.65
N ALA A 42 -19.46 -35.56 -5.45
CA ALA A 42 -18.20 -36.31 -5.42
C ALA A 42 -18.12 -37.46 -6.46
N ARG A 43 -18.91 -37.40 -7.55
CA ARG A 43 -18.83 -38.38 -8.66
C ARG A 43 -18.84 -37.75 -10.06
N LYS A 44 -18.33 -36.52 -10.20
CA LYS A 44 -18.13 -35.88 -11.51
C LYS A 44 -16.82 -35.09 -11.65
N ALA A 45 -15.80 -35.48 -10.87
CA ALA A 45 -14.47 -34.85 -10.89
C ALA A 45 -13.33 -35.87 -11.10
N THR A 46 -13.56 -36.92 -11.89
CA THR A 46 -12.54 -37.93 -12.22
C THR A 46 -12.66 -38.42 -13.66
N SER A 47 -12.94 -37.51 -14.61
CA SER A 47 -13.02 -37.85 -16.04
C SER A 47 -12.63 -36.70 -17.00
N LEU A 48 -11.96 -35.64 -16.52
CA LEU A 48 -11.46 -34.56 -17.38
C LEU A 48 -10.04 -34.12 -16.98
N ARG A 49 -9.17 -35.11 -16.79
CA ARG A 49 -7.72 -34.96 -16.97
C ARG A 49 -7.32 -36.08 -17.92
N ASN A 50 -6.65 -35.71 -19.00
CA ASN A 50 -6.24 -36.52 -20.17
C ASN A 50 -7.24 -36.44 -21.34
N GLY A 51 -7.00 -35.47 -22.23
CA GLY A 51 -7.60 -35.40 -23.55
C GLY A 51 -7.45 -34.02 -24.17
N GLU A 52 -6.65 -33.93 -25.23
CA GLU A 52 -6.66 -32.86 -26.24
C GLU A 52 -5.82 -31.59 -25.95
N PHE A 53 -4.53 -31.69 -26.24
CA PHE A 53 -3.80 -30.63 -26.95
C PHE A 53 -2.99 -31.27 -28.09
N SER A 54 -3.59 -31.31 -29.27
CA SER A 54 -2.96 -31.65 -30.55
C SER A 54 -3.64 -30.82 -31.64
N ALA A 55 -2.86 -30.41 -32.63
CA ALA A 55 -3.08 -29.37 -33.66
C ALA A 55 -2.90 -27.94 -33.10
N MET A 56 -2.01 -27.09 -33.61
CA MET A 56 -1.49 -26.98 -34.97
C MET A 56 -0.19 -26.16 -34.96
N ARG A 57 0.89 -26.72 -35.51
CA ARG A 57 2.10 -25.99 -35.93
C ARG A 57 2.36 -26.32 -37.39
N SER A 58 2.38 -25.29 -38.24
CA SER A 58 3.17 -25.13 -39.46
C SER A 58 3.12 -23.61 -39.75
N VAL A 59 4.15 -22.87 -40.12
CA VAL A 59 5.25 -23.02 -41.10
C VAL A 59 6.34 -22.03 -40.62
N LEU A 60 7.63 -22.36 -40.47
CA LEU A 60 8.66 -22.27 -41.50
C LEU A 60 9.96 -22.94 -41.00
N SER A 61 10.56 -23.68 -41.92
CA SER A 61 11.93 -24.20 -42.00
C SER A 61 12.95 -23.04 -42.13
N ASP A 62 14.28 -23.16 -42.02
CA ASP A 62 15.30 -24.19 -42.30
C ASP A 62 16.52 -23.91 -41.39
N GLY A 63 17.25 -24.93 -40.89
CA GLY A 63 18.60 -25.33 -41.39
C GLY A 63 19.72 -24.58 -40.62
N GLU A 64 20.77 -25.16 -40.04
CA GLU A 64 21.50 -26.40 -40.25
C GLU A 64 22.20 -26.88 -38.97
N ALA A 65 22.64 -28.14 -39.03
CA ALA A 65 23.20 -28.97 -37.97
C ALA A 65 24.73 -28.86 -37.78
N ARG A 66 25.19 -29.29 -36.59
CA ARG A 66 26.30 -30.26 -36.32
C ARG A 66 26.51 -30.35 -34.80
N ALA A 67 26.06 -31.40 -34.13
CA ALA A 67 26.76 -32.69 -33.89
C ALA A 67 27.90 -32.60 -32.85
N GLY A 68 27.71 -33.27 -31.70
CA GLY A 68 28.70 -33.41 -30.63
C GLY A 68 28.20 -34.28 -29.47
N THR A 69 28.58 -35.54 -29.49
CA THR A 69 28.12 -36.70 -28.70
C THR A 69 28.60 -36.81 -27.24
N ALA A 70 27.85 -37.62 -26.46
CA ALA A 70 28.31 -38.65 -25.50
C ALA A 70 28.28 -38.40 -23.97
N GLN A 71 27.22 -38.95 -23.35
CA GLN A 71 27.11 -39.87 -22.19
C GLN A 71 27.72 -39.62 -20.78
N PRO A 72 27.02 -40.07 -19.71
CA PRO A 72 27.34 -39.80 -18.29
C PRO A 72 28.15 -40.92 -17.61
N ARG A 73 28.92 -40.57 -16.57
CA ARG A 73 29.66 -41.51 -15.72
C ARG A 73 29.15 -41.58 -14.28
N GLN A 74 28.75 -42.80 -13.93
CA GLN A 74 28.71 -43.58 -12.69
C GLN A 74 29.33 -43.04 -11.37
N GLN A 75 28.64 -43.36 -10.27
CA GLN A 75 29.12 -43.44 -8.87
C GLN A 75 30.22 -44.51 -8.69
N PRO A 76 30.99 -44.48 -7.57
CA PRO A 76 30.91 -45.59 -6.59
C PRO A 76 31.16 -45.10 -5.11
N PRO A 77 31.45 -45.94 -4.07
CA PRO A 77 30.57 -46.07 -2.90
C PRO A 77 31.24 -45.85 -1.51
N GLY A 78 30.38 -45.74 -0.47
CA GLY A 78 30.51 -46.32 0.88
C GLY A 78 31.71 -46.00 1.80
N ARG A 79 31.41 -45.53 3.03
CA ARG A 79 31.91 -46.08 4.31
C ARG A 79 31.31 -45.34 5.52
N ALA A 80 30.78 -46.12 6.47
CA ALA A 80 30.47 -45.70 7.84
C ALA A 80 31.69 -45.90 8.75
N PRO A 81 31.68 -45.32 9.97
CA PRO A 81 31.92 -46.16 11.14
C PRO A 81 30.99 -45.88 12.34
N ARG A 82 30.73 -46.97 13.08
CA ARG A 82 30.16 -47.06 14.44
C ARG A 82 31.20 -46.68 15.50
N TRP A 83 30.77 -46.04 16.60
CA TRP A 83 31.18 -46.25 18.01
C TRP A 83 30.04 -45.67 18.90
N LEU A 84 29.21 -46.47 19.59
CA LEU A 84 29.33 -47.08 20.93
C LEU A 84 29.44 -46.10 22.14
N ALA A 85 28.33 -46.03 22.88
CA ALA A 85 28.15 -46.10 24.34
C ALA A 85 28.81 -45.06 25.27
N GLY A 86 28.00 -44.53 26.21
CA GLY A 86 28.49 -43.94 27.45
C GLY A 86 27.52 -42.99 28.16
N VAL A 87 26.50 -43.54 28.82
CA VAL A 87 25.73 -42.84 29.87
C VAL A 87 26.55 -42.83 31.17
N PRO A 88 26.45 -41.79 32.00
CA PRO A 88 26.24 -42.04 33.42
C PRO A 88 25.04 -41.27 34.01
N ALA A 89 24.42 -41.93 34.97
CA ALA A 89 23.31 -41.49 35.80
C ALA A 89 23.77 -40.85 37.13
N GLY A 90 22.88 -40.08 37.76
CA GLY A 90 22.97 -39.58 39.15
C GLY A 90 23.36 -38.10 39.22
N CYS A 91 22.68 -37.20 39.92
CA CYS A 91 22.00 -37.33 41.21
C CYS A 91 20.78 -36.40 41.34
N ARG A 92 19.80 -36.85 42.12
CA ARG A 92 18.70 -36.06 42.69
C ARG A 92 19.25 -35.09 43.75
N HIS A 93 18.65 -33.91 43.92
CA HIS A 93 18.45 -33.24 45.21
C HIS A 93 17.21 -32.32 45.11
N ASP A 94 16.24 -32.57 45.99
CA ASP A 94 15.15 -31.65 46.33
C ASP A 94 15.69 -30.46 47.13
N ALA A 95 15.20 -29.24 46.85
CA ALA A 95 15.03 -28.20 47.88
C ALA A 95 14.14 -27.06 47.36
N GLN A 96 13.20 -26.66 48.22
CA GLN A 96 12.16 -25.65 48.09
C GLN A 96 12.66 -24.19 48.00
N PRO A 97 11.77 -23.21 47.69
CA PRO A 97 12.15 -21.84 47.31
C PRO A 97 12.33 -20.93 48.53
N SER A 98 13.27 -19.99 48.44
CA SER A 98 13.43 -18.91 49.42
C SER A 98 13.27 -17.54 48.79
N SER A 99 12.23 -16.86 49.24
CA SER A 99 12.05 -15.41 49.26
C SER A 99 13.23 -14.67 49.90
N THR A 100 13.66 -13.53 49.34
CA THR A 100 13.73 -12.20 50.01
C THR A 100 14.49 -11.19 49.14
N CYS A 101 13.84 -10.08 48.77
CA CYS A 101 14.33 -8.75 49.16
C CYS A 101 13.22 -7.70 49.00
N ALA A 102 12.64 -7.34 50.14
CA ALA A 102 12.03 -6.07 50.51
C ALA A 102 13.04 -4.90 50.28
N LEU A 103 12.77 -3.60 50.32
CA LEU A 103 11.68 -2.69 50.70
C LEU A 103 12.21 -1.29 50.34
N THR A 104 11.31 -0.33 50.07
CA THR A 104 11.36 1.14 50.28
C THR A 104 10.60 1.82 49.14
N HIS A 105 9.69 2.78 49.30
CA HIS A 105 9.37 3.71 50.37
C HIS A 105 7.87 4.08 50.27
N LEU A 106 7.20 4.24 51.42
CA LEU A 106 5.89 4.87 51.54
C LEU A 106 5.93 5.69 52.83
N GLU A 107 5.73 7.00 52.74
CA GLU A 107 5.02 7.85 53.73
C GLU A 107 4.94 9.31 53.23
N LYS A 108 3.71 9.78 52.96
CA LYS A 108 2.98 10.88 53.65
C LYS A 108 3.56 12.28 53.48
N LEU A 109 2.70 13.22 53.04
CA LEU A 109 2.31 14.39 53.83
C LEU A 109 1.15 15.17 53.18
N THR A 110 0.16 15.46 54.01
CA THR A 110 -1.01 16.30 53.81
C THR A 110 -0.66 17.79 53.85
N GLY A 111 -1.34 18.62 53.04
CA GLY A 111 -1.30 20.08 53.18
C GLY A 111 -2.52 20.75 52.56
N ARG A 112 -3.45 21.20 53.41
CA ARG A 112 -4.53 22.13 53.05
C ARG A 112 -3.93 23.53 52.82
N GLY A 113 -4.36 24.20 51.76
CA GLY A 113 -4.07 25.62 51.52
C GLY A 113 -5.23 26.28 50.78
N THR A 114 -5.94 27.15 51.50
CA THR A 114 -7.07 27.97 51.06
C THR A 114 -6.63 29.09 50.12
N GLY A 115 -7.39 29.35 49.05
CA GLY A 115 -7.24 30.55 48.23
C GLY A 115 -8.49 30.82 47.39
N ARG A 116 -9.34 31.75 47.87
CA ARG A 116 -10.44 32.36 47.11
C ARG A 116 -9.89 33.13 45.90
N CYS A 117 -10.56 33.06 44.75
CA CYS A 117 -10.84 34.25 43.94
C CYS A 117 -12.04 34.06 42.99
N GLN A 118 -13.10 34.79 43.34
CA GLN A 118 -14.18 35.43 42.58
C GLN A 118 -14.46 35.01 41.11
N GLN A 119 -15.74 34.68 40.86
CA GLN A 119 -16.40 34.79 39.54
C GLN A 119 -16.61 36.26 39.14
N PRO A 120 -16.90 36.54 37.86
CA PRO A 120 -18.32 36.62 37.50
C PRO A 120 -18.72 35.80 36.26
N ARG A 121 -19.99 35.39 36.28
CA ARG A 121 -20.83 34.93 35.14
C ARG A 121 -20.80 36.02 34.04
N GLU A 122 -20.86 35.76 32.74
CA GLU A 122 -21.93 35.10 31.99
C GLU A 122 -21.54 35.06 30.49
N GLY A 123 -22.03 34.08 29.72
CA GLY A 123 -21.91 34.08 28.25
C GLY A 123 -21.67 32.72 27.61
N ARG A 124 -22.68 31.85 27.60
CA ARG A 124 -22.69 30.58 26.86
C ARG A 124 -22.48 30.85 25.35
N ARG A 125 -21.42 30.31 24.77
CA ARG A 125 -21.37 29.90 23.37
C ARG A 125 -20.89 28.45 23.31
N SER A 126 -21.78 27.58 22.83
CA SER A 126 -21.51 26.18 22.53
C SER A 126 -20.39 26.06 21.52
N ARG A 127 -19.20 25.61 21.95
CA ARG A 127 -18.18 25.09 21.04
C ARG A 127 -18.57 23.65 20.67
N ALA A 128 -19.28 23.52 19.56
CA ALA A 128 -19.31 22.30 18.79
C ALA A 128 -17.99 22.14 18.03
N GLY A 129 -17.53 20.89 17.86
CA GLY A 129 -16.50 20.53 16.89
C GLY A 129 -15.08 20.43 17.42
N CYS A 130 -14.84 19.53 18.38
CA CYS A 130 -13.51 18.92 18.49
C CYS A 130 -13.30 18.08 17.22
N GLN A 131 -12.66 18.66 16.21
CA GLN A 131 -12.22 17.93 15.02
C GLN A 131 -11.23 16.88 15.50
N ARG A 132 -11.66 15.61 15.53
CA ARG A 132 -10.74 14.48 15.60
C ARG A 132 -9.77 14.62 14.42
N PRO A 133 -8.46 14.36 14.59
CA PRO A 133 -7.54 14.33 13.46
C PRO A 133 -8.09 13.35 12.41
N ARG A 134 -8.17 13.81 11.15
CA ARG A 134 -8.57 12.96 10.00
C ARG A 134 -7.71 11.70 10.03
N ALA A 135 -8.34 10.53 10.05
CA ALA A 135 -7.62 9.26 9.98
C ALA A 135 -6.86 9.19 8.64
N ASP A 136 -5.67 8.59 8.65
CA ASP A 136 -4.87 8.38 7.45
C ASP A 136 -5.63 7.44 6.48
N PRO A 137 -5.94 7.86 5.24
CA PRO A 137 -6.63 7.06 4.22
C PRO A 137 -6.09 5.62 4.05
N LEU A 138 -4.77 5.45 4.20
CA LEU A 138 -4.11 4.15 4.05
C LEU A 138 -4.44 3.20 5.21
N ARG A 139 -4.82 3.72 6.38
CA ARG A 139 -5.16 2.94 7.58
C ARG A 139 -6.49 2.21 7.47
N GLU A 140 -7.43 2.67 6.65
CA GLU A 140 -8.77 2.06 6.56
C GLU A 140 -8.89 1.05 5.42
N ALA A 141 -8.18 1.25 4.30
CA ALA A 141 -8.00 0.21 3.29
C ALA A 141 -7.39 -1.07 3.90
N ALA A 142 -6.42 -0.92 4.82
CA ALA A 142 -5.83 -2.03 5.57
C ALA A 142 -6.75 -2.63 6.66
N ARG A 143 -7.75 -1.89 7.18
CA ARG A 143 -8.65 -2.40 8.23
C ARG A 143 -9.68 -3.40 7.72
N ARG A 144 -10.05 -3.37 6.44
CA ARG A 144 -10.93 -4.40 5.86
C ARG A 144 -10.22 -5.75 5.62
N GLY A 145 -8.90 -5.82 5.81
CA GLY A 145 -8.14 -7.07 5.91
C GLY A 145 -8.10 -7.68 7.32
N GLN A 146 -8.76 -7.07 8.32
CA GLN A 146 -8.73 -7.55 9.71
C GLN A 146 -9.82 -8.59 10.05
N ASP A 147 -10.71 -8.91 9.12
CA ASP A 147 -11.58 -10.09 9.24
C ASP A 147 -10.81 -11.35 8.83
N GLY A 148 -9.85 -11.75 9.67
CA GLY A 148 -9.32 -13.12 9.76
C GLY A 148 -8.92 -13.81 8.46
N GLY A 149 -7.81 -13.39 7.86
CA GLY A 149 -7.11 -14.14 6.82
C GLY A 149 -6.24 -13.22 5.96
N GLY A 150 -4.92 -13.26 6.15
CA GLY A 150 -3.99 -12.48 5.32
C GLY A 150 -4.13 -12.80 3.84
N GLY A 151 -4.63 -11.84 3.05
CA GLY A 151 -4.79 -11.97 1.61
C GLY A 151 -3.50 -11.65 0.83
N PRO A 152 -3.45 -11.95 -0.48
CA PRO A 152 -2.36 -11.52 -1.36
C PRO A 152 -2.32 -9.99 -1.48
N MET A 153 -1.15 -9.44 -1.82
CA MET A 153 -0.95 -8.03 -2.21
C MET A 153 -2.10 -7.50 -3.09
N ILE A 154 -2.63 -6.35 -2.72
CA ILE A 154 -3.79 -5.75 -3.39
C ILE A 154 -3.34 -5.12 -4.73
N PRO A 155 -3.96 -5.49 -5.86
CA PRO A 155 -3.66 -4.87 -7.14
C PRO A 155 -4.12 -3.40 -7.16
N VAL A 156 -3.26 -2.52 -7.64
CA VAL A 156 -3.54 -1.11 -7.88
C VAL A 156 -3.41 -0.87 -9.39
N LEU A 157 -4.50 -0.44 -10.01
CA LEU A 157 -4.55 -0.23 -11.47
C LEU A 157 -4.38 1.26 -11.79
N ASP A 158 -3.98 1.55 -13.02
CA ASP A 158 -4.13 2.89 -13.57
C ASP A 158 -5.44 2.98 -14.38
N VAL A 159 -5.75 4.16 -14.92
CA VAL A 159 -6.97 4.38 -15.72
C VAL A 159 -7.01 3.45 -16.94
N ALA A 160 -5.87 3.17 -17.57
CA ALA A 160 -5.82 2.32 -18.75
C ALA A 160 -6.12 0.86 -18.39
N GLY A 161 -5.50 0.36 -17.31
CA GLY A 161 -5.74 -0.97 -16.76
C GLY A 161 -7.19 -1.17 -16.37
N MET A 162 -7.83 -0.19 -15.72
CA MET A 162 -9.25 -0.33 -15.36
C MET A 162 -10.18 -0.35 -16.57
N ARG A 163 -9.94 0.51 -17.57
CA ARG A 163 -10.72 0.50 -18.81
C ARG A 163 -10.59 -0.83 -19.55
N GLU A 164 -9.40 -1.43 -19.53
CA GLU A 164 -9.19 -2.75 -20.13
C GLU A 164 -9.86 -3.84 -19.30
N ALA A 165 -9.86 -3.74 -17.96
CA ALA A 165 -10.57 -4.67 -17.09
C ALA A 165 -12.09 -4.65 -17.35
N ASP A 166 -12.68 -3.45 -17.48
CA ASP A 166 -14.08 -3.27 -17.87
C ASP A 166 -14.33 -3.86 -19.26
N ARG A 167 -13.46 -3.55 -20.24
CA ARG A 167 -13.59 -4.06 -21.61
C ARG A 167 -13.57 -5.57 -21.66
N LEU A 168 -12.60 -6.22 -21.01
CA LEU A 168 -12.50 -7.69 -20.96
C LEU A 168 -13.73 -8.30 -20.31
N THR A 169 -14.20 -7.71 -19.20
CA THR A 169 -15.37 -8.19 -18.47
C THR A 169 -16.66 -8.05 -19.28
N ILE A 170 -16.82 -6.94 -20.00
CA ILE A 170 -18.02 -6.67 -20.78
C ILE A 170 -18.01 -7.42 -22.12
N GLN A 171 -16.91 -7.31 -22.87
CA GLN A 171 -16.85 -7.76 -24.26
C GLN A 171 -16.44 -9.23 -24.39
N GLU A 172 -15.48 -9.69 -23.58
CA GLU A 172 -14.95 -11.05 -23.69
C GLU A 172 -15.70 -12.03 -22.77
N LEU A 173 -16.01 -11.60 -21.54
CA LEU A 173 -16.76 -12.43 -20.58
C LEU A 173 -18.27 -12.27 -20.69
N GLY A 174 -18.74 -11.22 -21.39
CA GLY A 174 -20.15 -11.02 -21.71
C GLY A 174 -21.01 -10.47 -20.56
N LEU A 175 -20.41 -9.89 -19.51
CA LEU A 175 -21.17 -9.26 -18.43
C LEU A 175 -21.71 -7.90 -18.90
N PRO A 176 -23.03 -7.66 -18.94
CA PRO A 176 -23.55 -6.39 -19.45
C PRO A 176 -23.05 -5.19 -18.63
N SER A 177 -22.66 -4.11 -19.30
CA SER A 177 -22.15 -2.87 -18.66
C SER A 177 -23.11 -2.30 -17.60
N LEU A 178 -24.42 -2.40 -17.84
CA LEU A 178 -25.44 -1.99 -16.88
C LEU A 178 -25.41 -2.79 -15.56
N VAL A 179 -24.97 -4.06 -15.59
CA VAL A 179 -24.81 -4.87 -14.37
C VAL A 179 -23.64 -4.37 -13.54
N LEU A 180 -22.52 -4.01 -14.17
CA LEU A 180 -21.37 -3.41 -13.47
C LEU A 180 -21.79 -2.09 -12.83
N MET A 181 -22.54 -1.24 -13.54
CA MET A 181 -23.07 0.04 -13.04
C MET A 181 -24.02 -0.13 -11.85
N GLU A 182 -24.91 -1.13 -11.88
CA GLU A 182 -25.79 -1.44 -10.75
C GLU A 182 -25.02 -1.92 -9.51
N ALA A 183 -23.98 -2.73 -9.70
CA ALA A 183 -23.11 -3.18 -8.61
C ALA A 183 -22.27 -2.02 -8.04
N ALA A 184 -21.75 -1.14 -8.91
CA ALA A 184 -21.06 0.09 -8.51
C ALA A 184 -21.97 0.99 -7.65
N ALA A 185 -23.21 1.18 -8.10
CA ALA A 185 -24.23 1.91 -7.35
C ALA A 185 -24.58 1.29 -6.01
N ASP A 186 -24.65 -0.04 -5.90
CA ASP A 186 -24.91 -0.72 -4.63
C ASP A 186 -23.74 -0.57 -3.66
N ALA A 187 -22.51 -0.61 -4.14
CA ALA A 187 -21.32 -0.34 -3.32
C ALA A 187 -21.37 1.09 -2.75
N VAL A 188 -21.69 2.10 -3.58
CA VAL A 188 -21.86 3.49 -3.13
C VAL A 188 -22.99 3.59 -2.10
N THR A 189 -24.15 3.04 -2.42
CA THR A 189 -25.35 3.08 -1.58
C THR A 189 -25.10 2.42 -0.22
N THR A 190 -24.39 1.30 -0.20
CA THR A 190 -24.04 0.57 1.03
C THR A 190 -23.09 1.36 1.90
N VAL A 191 -22.02 1.92 1.33
CA VAL A 191 -21.10 2.80 2.08
C VAL A 191 -21.81 4.02 2.65
N VAL A 192 -22.67 4.67 1.84
CA VAL A 192 -23.47 5.80 2.30
C VAL A 192 -24.40 5.41 3.44
N ALA A 193 -25.12 4.30 3.32
CA ALA A 193 -26.02 3.83 4.36
C ALA A 193 -25.30 3.47 5.67
N GLU A 194 -24.12 2.84 5.58
CA GLU A 194 -23.33 2.44 6.76
C GLU A 194 -22.65 3.61 7.47
N ARG A 195 -22.04 4.53 6.70
CA ARG A 195 -21.19 5.62 7.24
C ARG A 195 -21.97 6.90 7.49
N PHE A 196 -23.06 7.10 6.74
CA PHE A 196 -23.81 8.35 6.69
C PHE A 196 -25.32 8.14 6.81
N GLY A 197 -25.76 7.06 7.48
CA GLY A 197 -27.18 6.69 7.63
C GLY A 197 -28.07 7.75 8.30
N ASP A 198 -27.50 8.67 9.08
CA ASP A 198 -28.21 9.80 9.68
C ASP A 198 -28.40 11.00 8.72
N SER A 199 -27.88 10.90 7.49
CA SER A 199 -28.02 11.94 6.47
C SER A 199 -29.49 12.08 6.08
N LYS A 200 -30.01 13.30 6.23
CA LYS A 200 -31.41 13.59 5.89
C LYS A 200 -31.56 13.84 4.40
N ARG A 201 -30.75 14.75 3.85
CA ARG A 201 -30.82 15.22 2.45
C ARG A 201 -29.50 15.01 1.74
N ILE A 202 -29.50 14.14 0.75
CA ILE A 202 -28.34 13.78 -0.06
C ILE A 202 -28.44 14.47 -1.42
N VAL A 203 -27.42 15.23 -1.79
CA VAL A 203 -27.30 15.82 -3.12
C VAL A 203 -26.33 15.00 -3.94
N VAL A 204 -26.77 14.47 -5.07
CA VAL A 204 -25.92 13.75 -6.03
C VAL A 204 -25.59 14.68 -7.18
N ALA A 205 -24.32 15.05 -7.32
CA ALA A 205 -23.84 15.91 -8.40
C ALA A 205 -23.48 15.05 -9.62
N VAL A 206 -24.25 15.18 -10.71
CA VAL A 206 -24.21 14.26 -11.85
C VAL A 206 -23.48 14.88 -13.04
N GLY A 207 -22.40 14.23 -13.48
CA GLY A 207 -21.64 14.58 -14.68
C GLY A 207 -22.12 13.85 -15.95
N PRO A 208 -21.44 14.05 -17.09
CA PRO A 208 -21.89 13.57 -18.40
C PRO A 208 -21.65 12.09 -18.69
N GLY A 209 -20.73 11.44 -17.98
CA GLY A 209 -20.25 10.09 -18.33
C GLY A 209 -20.90 8.97 -17.52
N ASN A 210 -20.33 7.77 -17.64
CA ASN A 210 -20.75 6.61 -16.85
C ASN A 210 -20.68 6.85 -15.35
N ASN A 211 -19.74 7.65 -14.86
CA ASN A 211 -19.69 8.04 -13.43
C ASN A 211 -20.97 8.77 -12.99
N GLY A 212 -21.54 9.61 -13.86
CA GLY A 212 -22.84 10.23 -13.63
C GLY A 212 -23.98 9.21 -13.64
N GLY A 213 -23.89 8.19 -14.49
CA GLY A 213 -24.76 7.01 -14.49
C GLY A 213 -24.71 6.22 -13.17
N ASP A 214 -23.51 5.94 -12.65
CA ASP A 214 -23.29 5.30 -11.35
C ASP A 214 -23.93 6.15 -10.23
N GLY A 215 -23.75 7.47 -10.29
CA GLY A 215 -24.41 8.42 -9.38
C GLY A 215 -25.94 8.40 -9.45
N LEU A 216 -26.52 8.34 -10.65
CA LEU A 216 -27.98 8.27 -10.85
C LEU A 216 -28.55 6.93 -10.35
N ALA A 217 -27.85 5.82 -10.61
CA ALA A 217 -28.20 4.51 -10.08
C ALA A 217 -28.12 4.50 -8.54
N ALA A 218 -27.06 5.05 -7.96
CA ALA A 218 -26.92 5.18 -6.51
C ALA A 218 -28.02 6.10 -5.92
N ALA A 219 -28.36 7.20 -6.60
CA ALA A 219 -29.45 8.10 -6.20
C ALA A 219 -30.79 7.35 -6.11
N ARG A 220 -31.09 6.51 -7.11
CA ARG A 220 -32.28 5.64 -7.13
C ARG A 220 -32.28 4.65 -5.98
N GLN A 221 -31.16 3.95 -5.76
CA GLN A 221 -31.05 2.94 -4.70
C GLN A 221 -31.13 3.56 -3.30
N LEU A 222 -30.48 4.72 -3.07
CA LEU A 222 -30.58 5.49 -1.84
C LEU A 222 -32.03 5.96 -1.58
N HIS A 223 -32.71 6.46 -2.62
CA HIS A 223 -34.12 6.83 -2.50
C HIS A 223 -34.99 5.64 -2.08
N CYS A 224 -34.74 4.46 -2.65
CA CYS A 224 -35.44 3.22 -2.26
C CYS A 224 -35.16 2.80 -0.81
N ARG A 225 -34.00 3.17 -0.26
CA ARG A 225 -33.64 2.94 1.16
C ARG A 225 -34.20 4.03 2.10
N GLY A 226 -34.98 4.98 1.59
CA GLY A 226 -35.70 5.97 2.39
C GLY A 226 -34.97 7.29 2.61
N PHE A 227 -33.84 7.53 1.94
CA PHE A 227 -33.14 8.82 1.98
C PHE A 227 -33.88 9.88 1.15
N GLU A 228 -33.85 11.14 1.60
CA GLU A 228 -34.22 12.27 0.75
C GLU A 228 -33.07 12.53 -0.23
N VAL A 229 -33.27 12.23 -1.51
CA VAL A 229 -32.23 12.32 -2.53
C VAL A 229 -32.63 13.32 -3.60
N VAL A 230 -31.72 14.25 -3.90
CA VAL A 230 -31.83 15.18 -5.03
C VAL A 230 -30.67 14.93 -5.96
N ALA A 231 -30.96 14.45 -7.18
CA ALA A 231 -29.96 14.31 -8.24
C ALA A 231 -29.91 15.60 -9.07
N VAL A 232 -28.75 16.24 -9.15
CA VAL A 232 -28.58 17.50 -9.88
C VAL A 232 -27.72 17.27 -11.11
N LEU A 233 -28.32 17.41 -12.28
CA LEU A 233 -27.66 17.29 -13.58
C LEU A 233 -26.85 18.56 -13.84
N LEU A 234 -25.53 18.43 -14.00
CA LEU A 234 -24.66 19.55 -14.37
C LEU A 234 -24.35 19.62 -15.86
N VAL A 235 -24.91 18.70 -16.63
CA VAL A 235 -24.93 18.70 -18.08
C VAL A 235 -26.36 18.60 -18.58
N GLU A 236 -26.58 19.07 -19.80
CA GLU A 236 -27.87 18.90 -20.46
C GLU A 236 -28.20 17.42 -20.55
N GLU A 237 -29.45 17.05 -20.27
CA GLU A 237 -29.93 15.67 -20.30
C GLU A 237 -29.58 14.95 -21.61
N ALA A 238 -29.65 15.65 -22.74
CA ALA A 238 -29.32 15.11 -24.06
C ALA A 238 -27.84 14.64 -24.19
N ARG A 239 -26.95 15.01 -23.28
CA ARG A 239 -25.55 14.56 -23.24
C ARG A 239 -25.35 13.28 -22.46
N LEU A 240 -26.36 12.83 -21.72
CA LEU A 240 -26.33 11.53 -21.07
C LEU A 240 -26.73 10.48 -22.12
N GLU A 241 -25.79 9.61 -22.45
CA GLU A 241 -25.95 8.56 -23.45
C GLU A 241 -25.77 7.17 -22.82
N GLY A 242 -26.03 6.11 -23.59
CA GLY A 242 -25.77 4.74 -23.15
C GLY A 242 -26.46 4.41 -21.82
N ASP A 243 -25.74 3.77 -20.91
CA ASP A 243 -26.26 3.35 -19.60
C ASP A 243 -26.62 4.53 -18.69
N ALA A 244 -25.91 5.66 -18.77
CA ALA A 244 -26.22 6.85 -17.96
C ALA A 244 -27.63 7.40 -18.28
N ALA A 245 -28.01 7.41 -19.57
CA ALA A 245 -29.36 7.79 -19.99
C ALA A 245 -30.44 6.85 -19.42
N ARG A 246 -30.16 5.53 -19.41
CA ARG A 246 -31.08 4.53 -18.84
C ARG A 246 -31.24 4.73 -17.33
N GLN A 247 -30.15 5.02 -16.62
CA GLN A 247 -30.22 5.28 -15.18
C GLN A 247 -30.96 6.57 -14.84
N LEU A 248 -30.85 7.61 -15.66
CA LEU A 248 -31.67 8.82 -15.50
C LEU A 248 -33.17 8.50 -15.61
N GLU A 249 -33.56 7.75 -16.64
CA GLU A 249 -34.95 7.32 -16.84
C GLU A 249 -35.46 6.50 -15.65
N LEU A 250 -34.66 5.55 -15.16
CA LEU A 250 -34.98 4.74 -13.99
C LEU A 250 -35.10 5.58 -12.73
N ALA A 251 -34.16 6.49 -12.46
CA ALA A 251 -34.21 7.36 -11.28
C ALA A 251 -35.52 8.16 -11.24
N ARG A 252 -35.96 8.74 -12.36
CA ARG A 252 -37.24 9.46 -12.45
C ARG A 252 -38.44 8.55 -12.21
N ARG A 253 -38.47 7.36 -12.82
CA ARG A 253 -39.56 6.39 -12.65
C ARG A 253 -39.70 5.90 -11.21
N PHE A 254 -38.61 5.86 -10.47
CA PHE A 254 -38.58 5.50 -9.06
C PHE A 254 -38.86 6.70 -8.13
N GLY A 255 -39.09 7.90 -8.66
CA GLY A 255 -39.50 9.07 -7.87
C GLY A 255 -38.35 9.92 -7.31
N VAL A 256 -37.12 9.75 -7.80
CA VAL A 256 -35.99 10.63 -7.41
C VAL A 256 -36.26 12.05 -7.90
N ASP A 257 -36.04 13.05 -7.04
CA ASP A 257 -36.07 14.48 -7.44
C ASP A 257 -34.85 14.79 -8.31
N VAL A 258 -35.05 14.85 -9.63
CA VAL A 258 -34.01 15.17 -10.59
C VAL A 258 -34.14 16.62 -11.05
N ARG A 259 -33.10 17.42 -10.80
CA ARG A 259 -33.04 18.84 -11.14
C ARG A 259 -31.99 19.10 -12.21
N ASP A 260 -32.33 19.97 -13.15
CA ASP A 260 -31.39 20.46 -14.15
C ASP A 260 -30.71 21.74 -13.64
N ALA A 261 -29.39 21.70 -13.51
CA ALA A 261 -28.54 22.86 -13.26
C ALA A 261 -27.42 22.96 -14.32
N SER A 262 -27.68 22.44 -15.53
CA SER A 262 -26.77 22.37 -16.66
C SER A 262 -26.39 23.73 -17.25
N ALA A 263 -27.20 24.77 -17.00
CA ALA A 263 -26.96 26.12 -17.49
C ALA A 263 -26.53 27.12 -16.39
N ASP A 264 -26.69 26.77 -15.11
CA ASP A 264 -26.54 27.72 -14.01
C ASP A 264 -25.92 27.12 -12.74
N LEU A 265 -24.81 27.71 -12.28
CA LEU A 265 -24.15 27.34 -11.04
C LEU A 265 -24.93 27.79 -9.79
N ALA A 266 -25.74 28.86 -9.88
CA ALA A 266 -26.55 29.32 -8.77
C ALA A 266 -27.63 28.28 -8.43
N GLY A 267 -28.28 27.68 -9.43
CA GLY A 267 -29.19 26.54 -9.24
C GLY A 267 -28.54 25.34 -8.54
N PHE A 268 -27.29 25.00 -8.91
CA PHE A 268 -26.53 23.96 -8.21
C PHE A 268 -26.22 24.34 -6.76
N SER A 269 -25.73 25.56 -6.54
CA SER A 269 -25.39 26.07 -5.20
C SER A 269 -26.61 26.14 -4.27
N ALA A 270 -27.78 26.53 -4.81
CA ALA A 270 -29.04 26.49 -4.09
C ALA A 270 -29.46 25.06 -3.71
N SER A 271 -29.15 24.08 -4.57
CA SER A 271 -29.41 22.68 -4.27
C SER A 271 -28.52 22.13 -3.15
N LEU A 272 -27.29 22.64 -2.99
CA LEU A 272 -26.41 22.31 -1.87
C LEU A 272 -26.90 22.86 -0.52
N ALA A 273 -27.70 23.93 -0.53
CA ALA A 273 -28.24 24.52 0.70
C ALA A 273 -29.12 23.51 1.46
N GLY A 274 -28.76 23.19 2.70
CA GLY A 274 -29.48 22.21 3.51
C GLY A 274 -29.21 20.75 3.15
N ALA A 275 -28.25 20.47 2.26
CA ALA A 275 -27.70 19.12 2.13
C ALA A 275 -27.02 18.72 3.46
N SER A 276 -27.07 17.44 3.79
CA SER A 276 -26.27 16.84 4.87
C SER A 276 -25.14 15.96 4.34
N LEU A 277 -25.19 15.61 3.05
CA LEU A 277 -24.19 14.83 2.33
C LEU A 277 -24.19 15.21 0.85
N VAL A 278 -23.01 15.24 0.23
CA VAL A 278 -22.86 15.35 -1.22
C VAL A 278 -22.26 14.06 -1.77
N VAL A 279 -22.82 13.53 -2.86
CA VAL A 279 -22.22 12.46 -3.66
C VAL A 279 -21.64 13.09 -4.92
N ASP A 280 -20.31 13.04 -5.06
CA ASP A 280 -19.58 13.49 -6.23
C ASP A 280 -19.57 12.37 -7.29
N ALA A 281 -20.42 12.53 -8.29
CA ALA A 281 -20.53 11.66 -9.46
C ALA A 281 -20.25 12.45 -10.76
N LEU A 282 -19.34 13.43 -10.72
CA LEU A 282 -19.04 14.27 -11.88
C LEU A 282 -18.10 13.56 -12.86
N PHE A 283 -16.92 13.16 -12.39
CA PHE A 283 -15.86 12.57 -13.22
C PHE A 283 -15.11 11.48 -12.46
N GLY A 284 -15.12 10.26 -13.00
CA GLY A 284 -14.26 9.15 -12.54
C GLY A 284 -12.97 9.07 -13.37
N THR A 285 -12.59 7.86 -13.78
CA THR A 285 -11.42 7.58 -14.64
C THR A 285 -11.42 8.24 -16.04
N GLY A 286 -12.47 8.96 -16.43
CA GLY A 286 -12.58 9.67 -17.72
C GLY A 286 -11.71 10.93 -17.84
N LEU A 287 -11.28 11.51 -16.71
CA LEU A 287 -10.62 12.82 -16.70
C LEU A 287 -9.15 12.72 -17.13
N THR A 288 -8.77 13.48 -18.16
CA THR A 288 -7.40 13.51 -18.71
C THR A 288 -6.71 14.87 -18.58
N ARG A 289 -7.45 15.90 -18.13
CA ARG A 289 -6.95 17.27 -18.01
C ARG A 289 -7.47 17.91 -16.71
N PRO A 290 -6.74 18.88 -16.13
CA PRO A 290 -7.22 19.61 -14.96
C PRO A 290 -8.56 20.26 -15.23
N LEU A 291 -9.43 20.28 -14.21
CA LEU A 291 -10.72 20.95 -14.31
C LEU A 291 -10.50 22.45 -14.47
N SER A 292 -11.31 23.06 -15.34
CA SER A 292 -11.26 24.50 -15.63
C SER A 292 -12.66 25.07 -15.81
N GLY A 293 -12.76 26.40 -15.78
CA GLY A 293 -14.01 27.13 -15.91
C GLY A 293 -15.07 26.64 -14.92
N ARG A 294 -16.29 26.42 -15.43
CA ARG A 294 -17.46 26.01 -14.65
C ARG A 294 -17.23 24.75 -13.82
N TRP A 295 -16.47 23.76 -14.30
CA TRP A 295 -16.23 22.54 -13.53
C TRP A 295 -15.39 22.78 -12.29
N ALA A 296 -14.39 23.67 -12.37
CA ALA A 296 -13.64 24.09 -11.20
C ALA A 296 -14.53 24.86 -10.21
N GLU A 297 -15.48 25.68 -10.70
CA GLU A 297 -16.43 26.39 -9.83
C GLU A 297 -17.41 25.46 -9.12
N VAL A 298 -17.90 24.42 -9.81
CA VAL A 298 -18.74 23.37 -9.22
C VAL A 298 -17.99 22.65 -8.09
N VAL A 299 -16.74 22.24 -8.34
CA VAL A 299 -15.93 21.56 -7.33
C VAL A 299 -15.66 22.48 -6.13
N ARG A 300 -15.37 23.77 -6.38
CA ARG A 300 -15.27 24.76 -5.29
C ARG A 300 -16.56 24.85 -4.46
N ALA A 301 -17.73 24.85 -5.11
CA ALA A 301 -19.01 24.87 -4.41
C ALA A 301 -19.23 23.60 -3.58
N ILE A 302 -18.87 22.42 -4.09
CA ILE A 302 -18.90 21.15 -3.34
C ILE A 302 -18.00 21.23 -2.11
N ASN A 303 -16.74 21.62 -2.28
CA ASN A 303 -15.77 21.72 -1.19
C ASN A 303 -16.17 22.79 -0.14
N ALA A 304 -16.83 23.87 -0.57
CA ALA A 304 -17.30 24.94 0.30
C ALA A 304 -18.64 24.63 1.01
N SER A 305 -19.31 23.51 0.67
CA SER A 305 -20.61 23.15 1.24
C SER A 305 -20.57 22.88 2.75
N GLY A 306 -19.40 22.55 3.30
CA GLY A 306 -19.20 22.26 4.72
C GLY A 306 -19.78 20.92 5.19
N VAL A 307 -20.25 20.07 4.26
CA VAL A 307 -20.75 18.72 4.55
C VAL A 307 -19.80 17.64 4.03
N PRO A 308 -19.89 16.40 4.54
CA PRO A 308 -19.10 15.30 4.01
C PRO A 308 -19.42 15.04 2.54
N VAL A 309 -18.39 14.67 1.78
CA VAL A 309 -18.50 14.31 0.36
C VAL A 309 -18.13 12.85 0.17
N VAL A 310 -18.96 12.09 -0.54
CA VAL A 310 -18.65 10.74 -1.02
C VAL A 310 -18.34 10.79 -2.50
N ALA A 311 -17.10 10.47 -2.89
CA ALA A 311 -16.71 10.41 -4.30
C ALA A 311 -17.01 9.03 -4.90
N VAL A 312 -17.59 9.05 -6.09
CA VAL A 312 -17.86 7.87 -6.92
C VAL A 312 -16.65 7.62 -7.82
N ASP A 313 -16.07 6.43 -7.72
CA ASP A 313 -14.85 5.94 -8.38
C ASP A 313 -13.55 6.64 -7.97
N VAL A 314 -13.44 7.94 -8.27
CA VAL A 314 -12.29 8.82 -8.04
C VAL A 314 -12.82 10.23 -7.75
N PRO A 315 -12.27 10.99 -6.76
CA PRO A 315 -12.64 12.37 -6.56
C PRO A 315 -12.47 13.22 -7.82
N SER A 316 -13.54 13.90 -8.23
CA SER A 316 -13.56 14.71 -9.44
C SER A 316 -12.47 15.78 -9.40
N GLY A 317 -11.60 15.76 -10.41
CA GLY A 317 -10.41 16.62 -10.50
C GLY A 317 -9.09 15.85 -10.44
N LEU A 318 -9.11 14.61 -9.95
CA LEU A 318 -7.94 13.72 -9.99
C LEU A 318 -7.88 12.90 -11.29
N SER A 319 -6.67 12.43 -11.58
CA SER A 319 -6.44 11.32 -12.51
C SER A 319 -6.23 10.05 -11.70
N GLY A 320 -6.95 8.97 -12.03
CA GLY A 320 -6.76 7.66 -11.41
C GLY A 320 -5.32 7.12 -11.53
N SER A 321 -4.56 7.58 -12.53
CA SER A 321 -3.21 7.10 -12.82
C SER A 321 -2.09 7.85 -12.11
N LEU A 322 -2.37 8.99 -11.48
CA LEU A 322 -1.34 9.90 -10.97
C LEU A 322 -1.55 10.23 -9.50
N ALA A 323 -0.44 10.56 -8.83
CA ALA A 323 -0.44 11.05 -7.45
C ALA A 323 -0.62 12.57 -7.35
N SER A 324 -0.53 13.30 -8.47
CA SER A 324 -0.59 14.76 -8.51
C SER A 324 -2.03 15.29 -8.39
N VAL A 325 -2.14 16.51 -7.88
CA VAL A 325 -3.40 17.26 -7.78
C VAL A 325 -3.27 18.51 -8.65
N PRO A 326 -3.55 18.43 -9.96
CA PRO A 326 -3.13 19.45 -10.92
C PRO A 326 -4.05 20.68 -10.98
N GLY A 327 -5.08 20.75 -10.13
CA GLY A 327 -6.02 21.86 -10.08
C GLY A 327 -7.09 21.67 -9.00
N GLU A 328 -8.24 22.30 -9.21
CA GLU A 328 -9.39 22.15 -8.30
C GLU A 328 -9.86 20.69 -8.28
N THR A 329 -10.02 20.13 -7.08
CA THR A 329 -10.32 18.71 -6.87
C THR A 329 -11.23 18.56 -5.67
N VAL A 330 -12.19 17.65 -5.76
CA VAL A 330 -13.10 17.32 -4.65
C VAL A 330 -12.30 16.80 -3.45
N GLU A 331 -12.60 17.33 -2.26
CA GLU A 331 -12.11 16.80 -0.99
C GLU A 331 -13.12 15.80 -0.44
N ALA A 332 -12.92 14.52 -0.75
CA ALA A 332 -13.79 13.46 -0.28
C ALA A 332 -13.54 13.12 1.18
N ALA A 333 -14.62 12.87 1.92
CA ALA A 333 -14.57 12.18 3.21
C ALA A 333 -14.38 10.67 2.99
N VAL A 334 -15.05 10.12 1.97
CA VAL A 334 -14.93 8.73 1.54
C VAL A 334 -14.94 8.67 0.01
N THR A 335 -14.09 7.84 -0.59
CA THR A 335 -14.16 7.46 -2.01
C THR A 335 -14.58 6.01 -2.12
N VAL A 336 -15.64 5.75 -2.89
CA VAL A 336 -16.05 4.38 -3.23
C VAL A 336 -15.57 4.07 -4.63
N THR A 337 -14.54 3.24 -4.73
CA THR A 337 -13.91 2.87 -6.00
C THR A 337 -14.28 1.46 -6.41
N PHE A 338 -14.25 1.14 -7.70
CA PHE A 338 -14.79 -0.12 -8.22
C PHE A 338 -13.72 -1.06 -8.74
N GLY A 339 -13.86 -2.35 -8.42
CA GLY A 339 -12.98 -3.43 -8.86
C GLY A 339 -11.63 -3.43 -8.14
N ALA A 340 -10.85 -2.37 -8.31
CA ALA A 340 -9.52 -2.23 -7.70
C ALA A 340 -9.23 -0.79 -7.26
N LEU A 341 -8.24 -0.67 -6.38
CA LEU A 341 -7.60 0.60 -6.08
C LEU A 341 -6.96 1.18 -7.34
N LYS A 342 -6.86 2.51 -7.37
CA LYS A 342 -6.14 3.24 -8.41
C LYS A 342 -4.96 3.99 -7.80
N VAL A 343 -4.00 4.41 -8.61
CA VAL A 343 -2.76 5.07 -8.14
C VAL A 343 -3.08 6.28 -7.25
N CYS A 344 -4.08 7.08 -7.61
CA CYS A 344 -4.50 8.25 -6.83
C CYS A 344 -5.06 7.91 -5.43
N HIS A 345 -5.52 6.69 -5.21
CA HIS A 345 -6.05 6.24 -3.91
C HIS A 345 -4.95 5.92 -2.91
N VAL A 346 -3.75 5.57 -3.40
CA VAL A 346 -2.67 5.07 -2.56
C VAL A 346 -1.47 6.00 -2.48
N LEU A 347 -1.25 6.88 -3.48
CA LEU A 347 -0.12 7.80 -3.50
C LEU A 347 -0.54 9.26 -3.19
N PRO A 348 0.07 9.91 -2.18
CA PRO A 348 -0.15 11.33 -1.91
C PRO A 348 0.63 12.23 -2.90
N PRO A 349 0.17 13.47 -3.13
CA PRO A 349 -0.93 14.15 -2.43
C PRO A 349 -2.35 13.75 -2.84
N ALA A 350 -2.55 13.07 -3.98
CA ALA A 350 -3.88 12.67 -4.44
C ALA A 350 -4.66 11.84 -3.41
N ALA A 351 -4.01 10.86 -2.77
CA ALA A 351 -4.64 10.02 -1.75
C ALA A 351 -5.27 10.82 -0.59
N LEU A 352 -4.73 12.00 -0.27
CA LEU A 352 -5.27 12.88 0.77
C LEU A 352 -6.59 13.54 0.38
N ARG A 353 -6.91 13.59 -0.92
CA ARG A 353 -8.20 14.07 -1.44
C ARG A 353 -9.26 12.97 -1.47
N CYS A 354 -8.85 11.71 -1.34
CA CYS A 354 -9.74 10.55 -1.43
C CYS A 354 -10.44 10.21 -0.11
N GLY A 355 -9.94 10.66 1.03
CA GLY A 355 -10.50 10.30 2.34
C GLY A 355 -10.37 8.80 2.62
N GLU A 356 -11.30 8.20 3.36
CA GLU A 356 -11.41 6.73 3.45
C GLU A 356 -11.64 6.15 2.05
N VAL A 357 -10.95 5.09 1.66
CA VAL A 357 -11.20 4.43 0.36
C VAL A 357 -11.85 3.07 0.58
N ALA A 358 -13.05 2.89 0.03
CA ALA A 358 -13.76 1.62 0.00
C ALA A 358 -13.74 1.06 -1.42
N VAL A 359 -13.32 -0.20 -1.57
CA VAL A 359 -13.37 -0.91 -2.86
C VAL A 359 -14.67 -1.71 -2.94
N GLY A 360 -15.53 -1.38 -3.90
CA GLY A 360 -16.71 -2.14 -4.26
C GLY A 360 -16.37 -3.25 -5.24
N ASP A 361 -16.76 -4.48 -4.91
CA ASP A 361 -16.74 -5.59 -5.86
C ASP A 361 -17.91 -5.43 -6.84
N ILE A 362 -17.58 -5.20 -8.10
CA ILE A 362 -18.55 -4.99 -9.18
C ILE A 362 -18.65 -6.19 -10.13
N GLY A 363 -18.08 -7.33 -9.76
CA GLY A 363 -18.10 -8.56 -10.55
C GLY A 363 -16.99 -8.68 -11.58
N ILE A 364 -15.98 -7.81 -11.57
CA ILE A 364 -14.76 -8.00 -12.36
C ILE A 364 -13.96 -9.13 -11.71
N PRO A 365 -13.62 -10.21 -12.45
CA PRO A 365 -12.90 -11.33 -11.86
C PRO A 365 -11.52 -10.92 -11.32
N PRO A 366 -11.08 -11.42 -10.14
CA PRO A 366 -9.80 -11.05 -9.55
C PRO A 366 -8.58 -11.26 -10.47
N TRP A 367 -8.59 -12.33 -11.27
CA TRP A 367 -7.50 -12.64 -12.20
C TRP A 367 -7.36 -11.60 -13.33
N VAL A 368 -8.45 -10.92 -13.72
CA VAL A 368 -8.42 -9.81 -14.68
C VAL A 368 -7.66 -8.63 -14.05
N LEU A 369 -8.07 -8.25 -12.83
CA LEU A 369 -7.46 -7.14 -12.10
C LEU A 369 -5.97 -7.42 -11.83
N ASP A 370 -5.63 -8.63 -11.39
CA ASP A 370 -4.26 -9.04 -11.12
C ASP A 370 -3.35 -8.96 -12.35
N SER A 371 -3.88 -9.31 -13.52
CA SER A 371 -3.13 -9.29 -14.78
C SER A 371 -2.84 -7.87 -15.31
N LEU A 372 -3.62 -6.89 -14.86
CA LEU A 372 -3.58 -5.50 -15.32
C LEU A 372 -3.03 -4.54 -14.24
N ALA A 373 -2.56 -5.07 -13.11
CA ALA A 373 -2.05 -4.29 -12.00
C ALA A 373 -0.86 -3.41 -12.42
N ARG A 374 -0.98 -2.10 -12.18
CA ARG A 374 0.08 -1.13 -12.42
C ARG A 374 1.16 -1.19 -11.35
N CYS A 375 0.72 -1.36 -10.10
CA CYS A 375 1.54 -1.64 -8.93
C CYS A 375 0.73 -2.44 -7.91
N ARG A 376 1.34 -2.80 -6.78
CA ARG A 376 0.70 -3.57 -5.72
C ARG A 376 0.87 -2.89 -4.37
N LEU A 377 -0.19 -2.86 -3.57
CA LEU A 377 -0.14 -2.38 -2.18
C LEU A 377 0.31 -3.54 -1.28
N LEU A 378 1.31 -3.29 -0.43
CA LEU A 378 1.85 -4.30 0.48
C LEU A 378 0.83 -4.69 1.56
N GLU A 379 0.73 -5.99 1.79
CA GLU A 379 -0.07 -6.58 2.86
C GLU A 379 0.80 -7.28 3.90
N THR A 380 0.33 -7.32 5.14
CA THR A 380 1.09 -7.82 6.30
C THR A 380 1.53 -9.28 6.11
N ALA A 381 0.64 -10.14 5.62
CA ALA A 381 0.94 -11.57 5.48
C ALA A 381 2.03 -11.85 4.45
N GLU A 382 2.10 -11.06 3.38
CA GLU A 382 3.11 -11.24 2.33
C GLU A 382 4.48 -10.79 2.82
N VAL A 383 4.53 -9.67 3.57
CA VAL A 383 5.75 -9.22 4.25
C VAL A 383 6.24 -10.27 5.26
N ALA A 384 5.33 -10.88 6.03
CA ALA A 384 5.67 -11.94 6.98
C ALA A 384 6.25 -13.17 6.28
N GLY A 385 5.69 -13.55 5.12
CA GLY A 385 6.15 -14.68 4.32
C GLY A 385 7.57 -14.54 3.77
N TRP A 386 8.10 -13.32 3.66
CA TRP A 386 9.49 -13.08 3.24
C TRP A 386 10.51 -13.21 4.37
N LEU A 387 10.07 -13.18 5.63
CA LEU A 387 10.95 -13.21 6.78
C LEU A 387 11.02 -14.62 7.36
N ALA A 388 12.15 -15.30 7.14
CA ALA A 388 12.35 -16.64 7.68
C ALA A 388 12.28 -16.65 9.22
N PRO A 389 11.57 -17.62 9.83
CA PRO A 389 11.62 -17.83 11.27
C PRO A 389 13.05 -18.18 11.71
N ARG A 390 13.45 -17.67 12.87
CA ARG A 390 14.74 -18.02 13.47
C ARG A 390 14.67 -19.40 14.12
N SER A 391 15.44 -20.35 13.60
CA SER A 391 15.55 -21.69 14.20
C SER A 391 16.20 -21.63 15.59
N ARG A 392 15.85 -22.59 16.46
CA ARG A 392 16.38 -22.68 17.84
C ARG A 392 17.88 -23.01 17.90
N ASP A 393 18.41 -23.65 16.86
CA ASP A 393 19.83 -23.99 16.71
C ASP A 393 20.62 -22.95 15.89
N ALA A 394 19.98 -21.85 15.49
CA ALA A 394 20.64 -20.80 14.73
C ALA A 394 21.71 -20.07 15.56
N HIS A 395 22.87 -19.84 14.95
CA HIS A 395 23.93 -18.98 15.46
C HIS A 395 24.12 -17.72 14.61
N LYS A 396 24.86 -16.73 15.12
CA LYS A 396 25.13 -15.43 14.43
C LYS A 396 25.46 -15.54 12.94
N GLY A 397 26.30 -16.49 12.53
CA GLY A 397 26.64 -16.69 11.12
C GLY A 397 25.47 -17.00 10.17
N HIS A 398 24.35 -17.54 10.66
CA HIS A 398 23.15 -17.81 9.83
C HIS A 398 22.43 -16.54 9.40
N PHE A 399 22.64 -15.43 10.11
CA PHE A 399 21.99 -14.14 9.83
C PHE A 399 22.95 -13.12 9.19
N GLY A 400 24.06 -13.63 8.66
CA GLY A 400 25.06 -12.88 7.91
C GLY A 400 25.76 -11.75 8.68
N HIS A 401 26.58 -11.02 7.94
CA HIS A 401 27.35 -9.88 8.43
C HIS A 401 27.03 -8.64 7.60
N LEU A 402 26.42 -7.64 8.23
CA LEU A 402 26.20 -6.32 7.65
C LEU A 402 27.43 -5.42 7.86
N LEU A 403 28.03 -4.95 6.76
CA LEU A 403 29.03 -3.89 6.78
C LEU A 403 28.39 -2.54 6.44
N LEU A 404 28.49 -1.58 7.37
CA LEU A 404 28.04 -0.20 7.20
C LEU A 404 29.24 0.70 6.91
N VAL A 405 29.32 1.29 5.73
CA VAL A 405 30.31 2.32 5.38
C VAL A 405 29.65 3.68 5.54
N ALA A 406 29.77 4.25 6.74
CA ALA A 406 28.95 5.35 7.19
C ALA A 406 29.66 6.17 8.27
N GLY A 407 29.24 7.43 8.40
CA GLY A 407 29.71 8.31 9.46
C GLY A 407 31.06 8.97 9.19
N ARG A 408 31.18 10.17 9.75
CA ARG A 408 32.41 10.95 9.82
C ARG A 408 32.37 11.84 11.06
N HIS A 409 33.45 12.56 11.33
CA HIS A 409 33.46 13.54 12.41
C HIS A 409 32.25 14.51 12.31
N GLY A 410 31.51 14.69 13.40
CA GLY A 410 30.29 15.51 13.44
C GLY A 410 29.04 14.88 12.81
N ARG A 411 29.12 13.68 12.20
CA ARG A 411 27.99 12.93 11.61
C ARG A 411 27.92 11.47 12.07
N ALA A 412 28.62 11.12 13.16
CA ALA A 412 28.62 9.79 13.78
C ALA A 412 27.21 9.27 14.13
N GLY A 413 26.26 10.17 14.43
CA GLY A 413 24.88 9.80 14.75
C GLY A 413 24.16 9.03 13.65
N ALA A 414 24.42 9.34 12.38
CA ALA A 414 23.81 8.63 11.24
C ALA A 414 24.27 7.16 11.20
N ALA A 415 25.58 6.92 11.35
CA ALA A 415 26.14 5.59 11.43
C ALA A 415 25.64 4.82 12.68
N ALA A 416 25.53 5.49 13.84
CA ALA A 416 25.02 4.88 15.05
C ALA A 416 23.54 4.46 14.92
N LEU A 417 22.69 5.29 14.28
CA LEU A 417 21.28 4.94 14.03
C LEU A 417 21.16 3.74 13.08
N ALA A 418 21.91 3.75 11.97
CA ALA A 418 21.93 2.63 11.04
C ALA A 418 22.47 1.34 11.69
N ALA A 419 23.52 1.43 12.50
CA ALA A 419 24.09 0.29 13.21
C ALA A 419 23.11 -0.31 14.23
N ARG A 420 22.47 0.54 15.06
CA ARG A 420 21.44 0.10 16.00
C ARG A 420 20.29 -0.60 15.29
N ALA A 421 19.81 -0.02 14.21
CA ALA A 421 18.74 -0.59 13.41
C ALA A 421 19.16 -1.90 12.72
N GLY A 422 20.43 -2.03 12.32
CA GLY A 422 20.98 -3.27 11.79
C GLY A 422 21.02 -4.41 12.83
N VAL A 423 21.40 -4.09 14.07
CA VAL A 423 21.39 -5.04 15.20
C VAL A 423 19.96 -5.48 15.52
N VAL A 424 19.06 -4.52 15.74
CA VAL A 424 17.66 -4.82 16.10
C VAL A 424 16.90 -5.46 14.94
N GLY A 425 17.19 -5.08 13.70
CA GLY A 425 16.66 -5.67 12.48
C GLY A 425 17.17 -7.09 12.19
N GLY A 426 18.08 -7.61 13.02
CA GLY A 426 18.40 -9.02 13.05
C GLY A 426 19.58 -9.45 12.19
N ALA A 427 20.51 -8.56 11.83
CA ALA A 427 21.80 -8.99 11.30
C ALA A 427 22.54 -9.85 12.34
N GLY A 428 23.24 -10.88 11.90
CA GLY A 428 24.02 -11.74 12.79
C GLY A 428 25.25 -11.04 13.37
N LEU A 429 25.90 -10.24 12.55
CA LEU A 429 27.00 -9.34 12.91
C LEU A 429 26.81 -8.00 12.22
N VAL A 430 27.21 -6.93 12.89
CA VAL A 430 27.24 -5.58 12.33
C VAL A 430 28.63 -4.98 12.55
N THR A 431 29.27 -4.55 11.46
CA THR A 431 30.50 -3.75 11.50
C THR A 431 30.24 -2.38 10.88
N VAL A 432 30.68 -1.33 11.55
CA VAL A 432 30.70 0.03 11.00
C VAL A 432 32.12 0.39 10.59
N ALA A 433 32.36 0.55 9.30
CA ALA A 433 33.56 1.14 8.77
C ALA A 433 33.37 2.67 8.64
N THR A 434 34.15 3.42 9.41
CA THR A 434 33.94 4.87 9.57
C THR A 434 35.28 5.61 9.63
N ALA A 435 35.29 6.92 9.39
CA ALA A 435 36.47 7.74 9.65
C ALA A 435 36.88 7.67 11.13
N SER A 436 38.18 7.61 11.43
CA SER A 436 38.72 7.40 12.78
C SER A 436 38.13 8.31 13.87
N GLY A 437 37.82 9.57 13.54
CA GLY A 437 37.23 10.53 14.49
C GLY A 437 35.77 10.24 14.90
N ALA A 438 35.10 9.29 14.25
CA ALA A 438 33.73 8.88 14.58
C ALA A 438 33.65 7.53 15.30
N VAL A 439 34.78 6.83 15.51
CA VAL A 439 34.79 5.51 16.15
C VAL A 439 34.21 5.55 17.56
N THR A 440 34.79 6.40 18.43
CA THR A 440 34.39 6.51 19.84
C THR A 440 32.90 6.82 20.04
N PRO A 441 32.30 7.86 19.40
CA PRO A 441 30.87 8.13 19.60
C PRO A 441 29.96 7.01 19.09
N ILE A 442 30.34 6.29 18.04
CA ILE A 442 29.55 5.16 17.53
C ILE A 442 29.63 3.99 18.50
N GLN A 443 30.84 3.59 18.92
CA GLN A 443 31.03 2.46 19.84
C GLN A 443 30.37 2.72 21.20
N ALA A 444 30.37 3.97 21.67
CA ALA A 444 29.70 4.36 22.91
C ALA A 444 28.17 4.29 22.79
N ALA A 445 27.62 4.60 21.60
CA ALA A 445 26.18 4.56 21.37
C ALA A 445 25.67 3.13 21.12
N VAL A 446 26.41 2.31 20.37
CA VAL A 446 26.00 0.97 19.93
C VAL A 446 27.10 -0.05 20.26
N PRO A 447 27.21 -0.49 21.52
CA PRO A 447 28.28 -1.39 21.94
C PRO A 447 28.23 -2.78 21.27
N GLU A 448 27.07 -3.19 20.76
CA GLU A 448 26.88 -4.45 20.04
C GLU A 448 27.52 -4.46 18.65
N ALA A 449 27.73 -3.28 18.04
CA ALA A 449 28.36 -3.15 16.74
C ALA A 449 29.89 -3.09 16.89
N MET A 450 30.59 -3.77 16.00
CA MET A 450 32.02 -3.58 15.81
C MET A 450 32.24 -2.28 15.05
N VAL A 451 33.30 -1.53 15.37
CA VAL A 451 33.62 -0.29 14.66
C VAL A 451 35.07 -0.35 14.19
N ASP A 452 35.24 -0.42 12.87
CA ASP A 452 36.55 -0.50 12.23
C ASP A 452 36.95 0.89 11.68
N PRO A 453 38.10 1.44 12.11
CA PRO A 453 38.56 2.74 11.63
C PRO A 453 39.07 2.64 10.20
N LEU A 454 38.58 3.54 9.34
CA LEU A 454 39.16 3.84 8.04
C LEU A 454 40.04 5.10 8.14
N PRO A 455 41.14 5.19 7.37
CA PRO A 455 41.97 6.39 7.34
C PRO A 455 41.13 7.63 7.00
N ALA A 456 41.36 8.72 7.73
CA ALA A 456 40.62 9.96 7.59
C ALA A 456 41.51 11.06 7.00
N GLY A 457 40.95 11.82 6.06
CA GLY A 457 41.59 13.03 5.52
C GLY A 457 41.48 14.22 6.48
N ALA A 458 42.07 15.35 6.07
CA ALA A 458 42.03 16.59 6.85
C ALA A 458 40.61 17.15 7.05
N ASP A 459 39.67 16.81 6.16
CA ASP A 459 38.25 17.14 6.25
C ASP A 459 37.47 16.22 7.21
N GLY A 460 38.15 15.25 7.82
CA GLY A 460 37.57 14.26 8.74
C GLY A 460 36.72 13.19 8.05
N ALA A 461 36.68 13.16 6.71
CA ALA A 461 36.04 12.11 5.92
C ALA A 461 37.03 10.97 5.63
N VAL A 462 36.51 9.81 5.23
CA VAL A 462 37.34 8.65 4.86
C VAL A 462 38.18 8.97 3.62
N THR A 463 39.41 8.48 3.51
CA THR A 463 40.28 8.69 2.33
C THR A 463 39.93 7.77 1.16
N GLY A 464 39.20 6.68 1.42
CA GLY A 464 38.87 5.63 0.46
C GLY A 464 39.75 4.38 0.55
N GLU A 465 40.77 4.38 1.42
CA GLU A 465 41.69 3.25 1.61
C GLU A 465 41.20 2.28 2.70
N GLY A 466 41.57 1.00 2.59
CA GLY A 466 41.41 0.02 3.66
C GLY A 466 40.01 -0.63 3.75
N ILE A 467 39.17 -0.46 2.72
CA ILE A 467 37.80 -0.99 2.70
C ILE A 467 37.78 -2.45 2.25
N GLU A 468 38.67 -2.84 1.36
CA GLU A 468 38.71 -4.16 0.70
C GLU A 468 38.79 -5.33 1.69
N PRO A 469 39.62 -5.29 2.76
CA PRO A 469 39.65 -6.37 3.75
C PRO A 469 38.33 -6.53 4.53
N LEU A 470 37.54 -5.46 4.65
CA LEU A 470 36.25 -5.48 5.34
C LEU A 470 35.17 -6.09 4.45
N LEU A 471 35.22 -5.82 3.14
CA LEU A 471 34.29 -6.41 2.15
C LEU A 471 34.34 -7.93 2.17
N ALA A 472 35.53 -8.52 2.33
CA ALA A 472 35.72 -9.98 2.35
C ALA A 472 34.98 -10.70 3.50
N LYS A 473 34.60 -9.99 4.56
CA LYS A 473 33.87 -10.55 5.72
C LYS A 473 32.35 -10.34 5.62
N ALA A 474 31.93 -9.41 4.77
CA ALA A 474 30.54 -9.00 4.69
C ALA A 474 29.68 -10.05 3.97
N THR A 475 28.40 -10.09 4.33
CA THR A 475 27.33 -10.74 3.55
C THR A 475 26.53 -9.70 2.79
N ALA A 476 26.37 -8.50 3.35
CA ALA A 476 25.77 -7.34 2.69
C ALA A 476 26.50 -6.06 3.09
N VAL A 477 26.51 -5.08 2.19
CA VAL A 477 27.16 -3.78 2.40
C VAL A 477 26.13 -2.67 2.27
N ALA A 478 26.12 -1.72 3.20
CA ALA A 478 25.30 -0.52 3.15
C ALA A 478 26.19 0.73 3.25
N VAL A 479 26.02 1.69 2.36
CA VAL A 479 26.92 2.84 2.20
C VAL A 479 26.13 4.14 2.19
N GLY A 480 26.66 5.17 2.87
CA GLY A 480 26.25 6.55 2.63
C GLY A 480 25.84 7.39 3.84
N PRO A 481 25.13 6.88 4.86
CA PRO A 481 24.68 7.69 6.00
C PRO A 481 25.80 8.52 6.64
N GLY A 482 25.78 9.83 6.43
CA GLY A 482 26.77 10.76 6.99
C GLY A 482 28.21 10.59 6.48
N LEU A 483 28.44 9.87 5.38
CA LEU A 483 29.79 9.59 4.85
C LEU A 483 30.48 10.82 4.24
N GLY A 484 29.68 11.73 3.66
CA GLY A 484 30.15 12.90 2.91
C GLY A 484 30.26 12.65 1.41
N THR A 485 30.41 13.74 0.64
CA THR A 485 30.40 13.71 -0.83
C THR A 485 31.72 14.19 -1.46
N GLY A 486 32.79 14.23 -0.66
CA GLY A 486 34.13 14.61 -1.11
C GLY A 486 34.84 13.48 -1.88
N ASP A 487 36.10 13.71 -2.24
CA ASP A 487 36.85 12.78 -3.09
C ASP A 487 37.15 11.45 -2.39
N GLY A 488 37.39 11.47 -1.07
CA GLY A 488 37.64 10.26 -0.30
C GLY A 488 36.41 9.33 -0.22
N PRO A 489 35.23 9.82 0.20
CA PRO A 489 33.96 9.08 0.07
C PRO A 489 33.64 8.60 -1.35
N ARG A 490 33.95 9.41 -2.37
CA ARG A 490 33.79 8.99 -3.77
C ARG A 490 34.67 7.80 -4.11
N ARG A 491 35.96 7.85 -3.79
CA ARG A 491 36.90 6.72 -3.98
C ARG A 491 36.45 5.49 -3.23
N ALA A 492 35.99 5.63 -1.98
CA ALA A 492 35.43 4.53 -1.20
C ALA A 492 34.28 3.85 -1.94
N LEU A 493 33.31 4.62 -2.45
CA LEU A 493 32.19 4.09 -3.20
C LEU A 493 32.65 3.42 -4.50
N GLU A 494 33.56 4.02 -5.25
CA GLU A 494 34.11 3.45 -6.50
C GLU A 494 34.81 2.11 -6.24
N THR A 495 35.61 2.01 -5.18
CA THR A 495 36.24 0.74 -4.74
C THR A 495 35.19 -0.31 -4.40
N ILE A 496 34.13 0.05 -3.64
CA ILE A 496 33.05 -0.88 -3.31
C ILE A 496 32.34 -1.36 -4.58
N LEU A 497 31.99 -0.44 -5.49
CA LEU A 497 31.30 -0.78 -6.73
C LEU A 497 32.11 -1.73 -7.60
N ALA A 498 33.45 -1.61 -7.59
CA ALA A 498 34.36 -2.45 -8.36
C ALA A 498 34.68 -3.80 -7.70
N ALA A 499 34.86 -3.84 -6.37
CA ALA A 499 35.34 -5.02 -5.65
C ALA A 499 34.24 -5.90 -5.04
N TRP A 500 33.04 -5.35 -4.79
CA TRP A 500 31.96 -6.05 -4.12
C TRP A 500 30.88 -6.54 -5.08
N SER A 501 30.69 -7.85 -5.20
CA SER A 501 29.66 -8.48 -6.02
C SER A 501 28.43 -8.97 -5.25
N GLY A 502 28.39 -8.80 -3.92
CA GLY A 502 27.24 -9.19 -3.10
C GLY A 502 26.14 -8.11 -3.03
N PRO A 503 25.13 -8.33 -2.16
CA PRO A 503 24.09 -7.36 -1.86
C PRO A 503 24.65 -6.00 -1.42
N LEU A 504 24.20 -4.93 -2.07
CA LEU A 504 24.63 -3.56 -1.82
C LEU A 504 23.42 -2.66 -1.60
N LEU A 505 23.43 -1.86 -0.55
CA LEU A 505 22.49 -0.78 -0.32
C LEU A 505 23.22 0.57 -0.36
N LEU A 506 22.69 1.52 -1.13
CA LEU A 506 23.20 2.88 -1.22
C LEU A 506 22.11 3.85 -0.76
N ASP A 507 22.45 4.70 0.22
CA ASP A 507 21.58 5.73 0.78
C ASP A 507 22.30 7.09 0.82
N ALA A 508 21.54 8.16 1.04
CA ALA A 508 22.04 9.47 1.44
C ALA A 508 23.22 10.00 0.57
N ASP A 509 24.41 10.16 1.17
CA ASP A 509 25.58 10.68 0.49
C ASP A 509 26.07 9.74 -0.64
N ALA A 510 25.89 8.41 -0.50
CA ALA A 510 26.26 7.46 -1.56
C ALA A 510 25.36 7.59 -2.79
N VAL A 511 24.05 7.79 -2.56
CA VAL A 511 23.11 8.13 -3.64
C VAL A 511 23.48 9.46 -4.28
N THR A 512 23.83 10.46 -3.47
CA THR A 512 24.23 11.79 -3.97
C THR A 512 25.50 11.72 -4.81
N LEU A 513 26.47 10.87 -4.46
CA LEU A 513 27.69 10.63 -5.25
C LEU A 513 27.40 10.03 -6.63
N LEU A 514 26.24 9.39 -6.81
CA LEU A 514 25.76 8.83 -8.08
C LEU A 514 24.84 9.78 -8.86
N ALA A 515 24.69 11.03 -8.44
CA ALA A 515 23.84 12.01 -9.14
C ALA A 515 24.15 12.04 -10.66
N GLY A 516 23.10 11.89 -11.48
CA GLY A 516 23.18 11.82 -12.94
C GLY A 516 23.90 10.61 -13.54
N ARG A 517 24.26 9.59 -12.74
CA ARG A 517 25.10 8.45 -13.15
C ARG A 517 24.59 7.11 -12.61
N VAL A 518 23.27 6.96 -12.48
CA VAL A 518 22.64 5.73 -11.93
C VAL A 518 22.97 4.48 -12.76
N GLU A 519 23.29 4.65 -14.04
CA GLU A 519 23.63 3.61 -15.02
C GLU A 519 24.93 2.89 -14.70
N VAL A 520 25.83 3.52 -13.92
CA VAL A 520 27.06 2.87 -13.44
C VAL A 520 26.74 1.59 -12.66
N LEU A 521 25.57 1.53 -12.03
CA LEU A 521 25.10 0.36 -11.29
C LEU A 521 24.71 -0.80 -12.20
N ALA A 522 24.34 -0.54 -13.46
CA ALA A 522 23.87 -1.58 -14.38
C ALA A 522 24.95 -2.59 -14.76
N GLY A 523 26.23 -2.27 -14.53
CA GLY A 523 27.37 -3.17 -14.71
C GLY A 523 27.64 -4.10 -13.53
N ARG A 524 26.89 -3.98 -12.42
CA ARG A 524 27.06 -4.87 -11.26
C ARG A 524 26.29 -6.16 -11.46
N GLU A 525 26.90 -7.27 -11.06
CA GLU A 525 26.23 -8.58 -10.99
C GLU A 525 25.40 -8.75 -9.71
N GLY A 526 25.85 -8.13 -8.61
CA GLY A 526 25.21 -8.22 -7.31
C GLY A 526 23.93 -7.38 -7.18
N PRO A 527 22.94 -7.84 -6.38
CA PRO A 527 21.71 -7.09 -6.19
C PRO A 527 22.00 -5.76 -5.49
N THR A 528 21.41 -4.68 -6.00
CA THR A 528 21.64 -3.32 -5.50
C THR A 528 20.31 -2.68 -5.11
N VAL A 529 20.25 -2.05 -3.94
CA VAL A 529 19.11 -1.27 -3.43
C VAL A 529 19.52 0.19 -3.30
N LEU A 530 18.72 1.10 -3.83
CA LEU A 530 18.83 2.55 -3.64
C LEU A 530 17.67 3.01 -2.76
N THR A 531 17.94 3.89 -1.79
CA THR A 531 16.89 4.44 -0.91
C THR A 531 16.71 5.95 -1.03
N PRO A 532 16.53 6.53 -2.25
CA PRO A 532 16.51 7.98 -2.41
C PRO A 532 15.25 8.63 -1.82
N HIS A 533 15.38 9.79 -1.20
CA HIS A 533 14.27 10.72 -1.00
C HIS A 533 13.94 11.47 -2.30
N PRO A 534 12.82 12.22 -2.42
CA PRO A 534 12.43 12.83 -3.70
C PRO A 534 13.51 13.72 -4.34
N GLY A 535 14.19 14.56 -3.57
CA GLY A 535 15.32 15.35 -4.06
C GLY A 535 16.56 14.54 -4.50
N GLU A 536 16.87 13.42 -3.82
CA GLU A 536 17.94 12.51 -4.23
C GLU A 536 17.58 11.80 -5.54
N LEU A 537 16.34 11.31 -5.65
CA LEU A 537 15.83 10.65 -6.86
C LEU A 537 15.84 11.62 -8.05
N ALA A 538 15.48 12.88 -7.83
CA ALA A 538 15.56 13.94 -8.83
C ALA A 538 17.01 14.15 -9.32
N ARG A 539 17.98 14.24 -8.40
CA ARG A 539 19.41 14.36 -8.76
C ARG A 539 19.94 13.12 -9.48
N LEU A 540 19.53 11.91 -9.06
CA LEU A 540 19.89 10.65 -9.74
C LEU A 540 19.44 10.67 -11.20
N LEU A 541 18.21 11.14 -11.46
CA LEU A 541 17.61 11.14 -12.80
C LEU A 541 17.98 12.37 -13.64
N GLY A 542 18.54 13.42 -13.03
CA GLY A 542 18.80 14.71 -13.69
C GLY A 542 17.52 15.52 -13.94
N ARG A 543 16.57 15.49 -12.98
CA ARG A 543 15.26 16.14 -13.07
C ARG A 543 15.04 17.15 -11.95
N GLU A 544 14.01 17.97 -12.12
CA GLU A 544 13.47 18.81 -11.06
C GLU A 544 12.75 17.98 -10.00
N THR A 545 12.90 18.36 -8.72
CA THR A 545 12.26 17.66 -7.60
C THR A 545 10.74 17.69 -7.70
N ALA A 546 10.17 18.79 -8.20
CA ALA A 546 8.72 18.92 -8.42
C ALA A 546 8.18 17.90 -9.44
N ALA A 547 8.95 17.60 -10.50
CA ALA A 547 8.56 16.60 -11.50
C ALA A 547 8.55 15.19 -10.89
N VAL A 548 9.55 14.86 -10.08
CA VAL A 548 9.59 13.58 -9.34
C VAL A 548 8.48 13.49 -8.30
N ALA A 549 8.14 14.59 -7.62
CA ALA A 549 7.04 14.60 -6.66
C ALA A 549 5.67 14.39 -7.35
N ALA A 550 5.50 14.88 -8.58
CA ALA A 550 4.27 14.73 -9.35
C ALA A 550 4.05 13.29 -9.87
N ASP A 551 5.13 12.57 -10.19
CA ASP A 551 5.10 11.16 -10.61
C ASP A 551 6.26 10.37 -9.98
N ARG A 552 6.15 10.12 -8.67
CA ARG A 552 7.16 9.38 -7.91
C ARG A 552 7.24 7.92 -8.35
N LEU A 553 6.11 7.34 -8.75
CA LEU A 553 6.03 5.96 -9.20
C LEU A 553 6.82 5.77 -10.50
N GLY A 554 6.54 6.58 -11.53
CA GLY A 554 7.28 6.52 -12.79
C GLY A 554 8.75 6.86 -12.63
N ALA A 555 9.10 7.83 -11.77
CA ALA A 555 10.49 8.17 -11.49
C ALA A 555 11.27 7.02 -10.82
N ALA A 556 10.65 6.31 -9.87
CA ALA A 556 11.28 5.16 -9.20
C ALA A 556 11.56 4.03 -10.19
N GLU A 557 10.59 3.71 -11.06
CA GLU A 557 10.73 2.68 -12.10
C GLU A 557 11.77 3.03 -13.15
N GLU A 558 11.82 4.31 -13.56
CA GLU A 558 12.86 4.75 -14.48
C GLU A 558 14.26 4.60 -13.87
N ALA A 559 14.44 4.99 -12.61
CA ALA A 559 15.72 4.83 -11.92
C ALA A 559 16.08 3.35 -11.76
N ALA A 560 15.10 2.51 -11.43
CA ALA A 560 15.29 1.06 -11.31
C ALA A 560 15.74 0.43 -12.63
N ARG A 561 15.07 0.79 -13.73
CA ARG A 561 15.42 0.33 -15.09
C ARG A 561 16.81 0.82 -15.53
N ARG A 562 17.13 2.11 -15.33
CA ARG A 562 18.43 2.70 -15.73
C ARG A 562 19.59 2.10 -14.94
N GLY A 563 19.41 1.87 -13.63
CA GLY A 563 20.44 1.32 -12.76
C GLY A 563 20.47 -0.21 -12.66
N ARG A 564 19.47 -0.91 -13.23
CA ARG A 564 19.21 -2.34 -12.96
C ARG A 564 19.23 -2.67 -11.46
N ALA A 565 18.62 -1.79 -10.67
CA ALA A 565 18.67 -1.81 -9.22
C ALA A 565 17.26 -1.68 -8.65
N VAL A 566 17.07 -2.16 -7.42
CA VAL A 566 15.85 -1.89 -6.66
C VAL A 566 15.91 -0.45 -6.15
N VAL A 567 14.81 0.30 -6.32
CA VAL A 567 14.69 1.69 -5.87
C VAL A 567 13.55 1.78 -4.87
N LEU A 568 13.89 2.01 -3.61
CA LEU A 568 12.99 2.41 -2.53
C LEU A 568 12.91 3.95 -2.53
N ALA A 569 11.96 4.49 -3.26
CA ALA A 569 11.70 5.93 -3.32
C ALA A 569 10.93 6.38 -2.05
N LYS A 570 11.67 6.99 -1.11
CA LYS A 570 11.17 7.42 0.20
C LYS A 570 10.09 8.49 0.05
N GLY A 571 9.11 8.43 0.95
CA GLY A 571 7.99 9.37 1.06
C GLY A 571 6.80 8.71 1.74
N ALA A 572 5.75 9.49 2.07
CA ALA A 572 4.47 8.92 2.48
C ALA A 572 3.95 8.00 1.36
N ALA A 573 3.53 6.79 1.69
CA ALA A 573 3.33 5.68 0.74
C ALA A 573 4.60 5.37 -0.09
N THR A 574 5.64 4.85 0.59
CA THR A 574 6.94 4.58 -0.04
C THR A 574 6.79 3.62 -1.22
N VAL A 575 7.45 3.94 -2.34
CA VAL A 575 7.39 3.13 -3.57
C VAL A 575 8.66 2.30 -3.68
N VAL A 576 8.52 1.01 -3.98
CA VAL A 576 9.64 0.08 -4.21
C VAL A 576 9.52 -0.48 -5.62
N ALA A 577 10.40 -0.02 -6.52
CA ALA A 577 10.47 -0.48 -7.90
C ALA A 577 11.70 -1.36 -8.10
N GLY A 578 11.55 -2.51 -8.75
CA GLY A 578 12.67 -3.36 -9.17
C GLY A 578 12.95 -3.22 -10.67
N PRO A 579 14.07 -3.76 -11.16
CA PRO A 579 14.28 -3.93 -12.60
C PRO A 579 13.29 -4.96 -13.19
N ASP A 580 12.84 -5.91 -12.37
CA ASP A 580 11.91 -6.98 -12.70
C ASP A 580 10.80 -7.09 -11.64
N GLY A 581 9.64 -7.63 -12.04
CA GLY A 581 8.48 -7.84 -11.18
C GLY A 581 7.64 -6.58 -10.94
N PRO A 582 6.50 -6.71 -10.23
CA PRO A 582 5.62 -5.56 -9.94
C PRO A 582 6.28 -4.56 -8.98
N THR A 583 6.03 -3.28 -9.23
CA THR A 583 6.28 -2.17 -8.30
C THR A 583 5.37 -2.30 -7.08
N LEU A 584 5.93 -2.07 -5.90
CA LEU A 584 5.25 -2.22 -4.61
C LEU A 584 5.07 -0.86 -3.94
N VAL A 585 3.98 -0.69 -3.18
CA VAL A 585 3.68 0.51 -2.40
C VAL A 585 3.50 0.12 -0.94
N ASN A 586 4.27 0.73 -0.05
CA ASN A 586 4.17 0.52 1.39
C ASN A 586 3.10 1.42 2.01
N PRO A 587 2.02 0.88 2.60
CA PRO A 587 0.98 1.68 3.23
C PRO A 587 1.33 2.18 4.64
N THR A 588 2.36 1.61 5.28
CA THR A 588 2.69 1.95 6.68
C THR A 588 3.49 3.23 6.81
N GLY A 589 3.39 3.84 7.99
CA GLY A 589 4.15 5.02 8.39
C GLY A 589 3.29 6.05 9.10
N THR A 590 3.94 7.14 9.48
CA THR A 590 3.30 8.29 10.12
C THR A 590 4.04 9.56 9.70
N PRO A 591 3.38 10.73 9.68
CA PRO A 591 4.06 12.02 9.53
C PRO A 591 5.22 12.21 10.52
N GLY A 592 5.20 11.51 11.66
CA GLY A 592 6.30 11.51 12.63
C GLY A 592 7.66 11.05 12.08
N LEU A 593 7.68 10.32 10.95
CA LEU A 593 8.90 9.93 10.24
C LEU A 593 9.57 11.08 9.47
N ALA A 594 8.93 12.25 9.36
CA ALA A 594 9.53 13.45 8.78
C ALA A 594 10.53 14.09 9.75
N SER A 595 11.50 13.31 10.22
CA SER A 595 12.52 13.69 11.19
C SER A 595 13.91 13.26 10.72
N GLY A 596 14.94 14.03 11.10
CA GLY A 596 16.32 13.67 10.79
C GLY A 596 16.70 12.33 11.42
N GLY A 597 17.37 11.47 10.65
CA GLY A 597 17.84 10.16 11.12
C GLY A 597 16.90 8.98 10.84
N ALA A 598 15.63 9.22 10.47
CA ALA A 598 14.70 8.12 10.13
C ALA A 598 15.20 7.31 8.92
N GLY A 599 15.75 7.99 7.90
CA GLY A 599 16.38 7.32 6.75
C GLY A 599 17.56 6.42 7.15
N ASP A 600 18.36 6.85 8.13
CA ASP A 600 19.50 6.06 8.61
C ASP A 600 19.04 4.76 9.27
N VAL A 601 17.95 4.81 10.03
CA VAL A 601 17.30 3.63 10.62
C VAL A 601 16.81 2.69 9.52
N LEU A 602 16.11 3.21 8.52
CA LEU A 602 15.65 2.41 7.37
C LEU A 602 16.82 1.71 6.66
N THR A 603 17.94 2.40 6.46
CA THR A 603 19.17 1.83 5.89
C THR A 603 19.69 0.66 6.71
N GLY A 604 19.71 0.78 8.04
CA GLY A 604 20.08 -0.32 8.92
C GLY A 604 19.14 -1.52 8.83
N VAL A 605 17.82 -1.29 8.82
CA VAL A 605 16.81 -2.35 8.70
C VAL A 605 16.95 -3.10 7.37
N VAL A 606 16.97 -2.38 6.25
CA VAL A 606 17.09 -3.01 4.92
C VAL A 606 18.44 -3.73 4.80
N GLY A 607 19.53 -3.12 5.28
CA GLY A 607 20.85 -3.75 5.31
C GLY A 607 20.86 -5.06 6.10
N ALA A 608 20.17 -5.12 7.24
CA ALA A 608 20.06 -6.34 8.03
C ALA A 608 19.28 -7.44 7.31
N LEU A 609 18.20 -7.09 6.60
CA LEU A 609 17.43 -8.05 5.82
C LEU A 609 18.25 -8.60 4.64
N LEU A 610 19.01 -7.75 3.96
CA LEU A 610 19.95 -8.19 2.92
C LEU A 610 21.02 -9.13 3.48
N ALA A 611 21.59 -8.82 4.66
CA ALA A 611 22.57 -9.69 5.32
C ALA A 611 21.99 -11.06 5.70
N GLN A 612 20.69 -11.11 6.03
CA GLN A 612 19.95 -12.34 6.30
C GLN A 612 19.62 -13.16 5.03
N GLY A 613 19.95 -12.65 3.84
CA GLY A 613 19.70 -13.32 2.57
C GLY A 613 18.31 -13.07 1.97
N VAL A 614 17.55 -12.10 2.49
CA VAL A 614 16.28 -11.69 1.87
C VAL A 614 16.56 -11.02 0.52
N GLY A 615 15.78 -11.38 -0.51
CA GLY A 615 15.90 -10.80 -1.86
C GLY A 615 15.81 -9.27 -1.83
N ALA A 616 16.52 -8.57 -2.72
CA ALA A 616 16.66 -7.11 -2.61
C ALA A 616 15.36 -6.32 -2.66
N ARG A 617 14.39 -6.76 -3.48
CA ARG A 617 13.08 -6.12 -3.58
C ARG A 617 12.27 -6.35 -2.31
N GLU A 618 12.25 -7.59 -1.84
CA GLU A 618 11.56 -8.02 -0.62
C GLU A 618 12.19 -7.36 0.63
N ALA A 619 13.51 -7.25 0.70
CA ALA A 619 14.24 -6.58 1.77
C ALA A 619 13.93 -5.08 1.81
N ALA A 620 13.87 -4.42 0.66
CA ALA A 620 13.48 -3.01 0.56
C ALA A 620 12.01 -2.81 1.02
N ALA A 621 11.10 -3.65 0.54
CA ALA A 621 9.68 -3.59 0.87
C ALA A 621 9.40 -3.91 2.35
N ALA A 622 9.94 -5.02 2.87
CA ALA A 622 9.82 -5.40 4.28
C ALA A 622 10.50 -4.37 5.19
N GLY A 623 11.66 -3.83 4.79
CA GLY A 623 12.33 -2.78 5.55
C GLY A 623 11.51 -1.50 5.64
N ALA A 624 10.88 -1.07 4.53
CA ALA A 624 9.95 0.06 4.54
C ALA A 624 8.73 -0.21 5.44
N TRP A 625 8.18 -1.42 5.37
CA TRP A 625 7.03 -1.83 6.18
C TRP A 625 7.35 -1.81 7.68
N LEU A 626 8.44 -2.49 8.09
CA LEU A 626 8.89 -2.57 9.48
C LEU A 626 9.22 -1.19 10.04
N HIS A 627 9.91 -0.36 9.25
CA HIS A 627 10.25 1.01 9.63
C HIS A 627 8.99 1.88 9.82
N GLY A 628 8.05 1.81 8.88
CA GLY A 628 6.78 2.51 8.97
C GLY A 628 5.96 2.08 10.18
N ARG A 629 5.83 0.76 10.39
CA ARG A 629 5.08 0.19 11.51
C ARG A 629 5.71 0.52 12.86
N ALA A 630 7.04 0.45 12.96
CA ALA A 630 7.77 0.84 14.17
C ALA A 630 7.48 2.30 14.57
N ALA A 631 7.41 3.20 13.58
CA ALA A 631 7.07 4.59 13.82
C ALA A 631 5.61 4.79 14.24
N GLU A 632 4.66 4.04 13.66
CA GLU A 632 3.26 4.06 14.09
C GLU A 632 3.08 3.60 15.54
N LEU A 633 3.75 2.52 15.93
CA LEU A 633 3.74 1.99 17.30
C LEU A 633 4.32 2.99 18.29
N ALA A 634 5.37 3.72 17.89
CA ALA A 634 5.98 4.76 18.70
C ALA A 634 5.17 6.08 18.74
N ALA A 635 4.36 6.35 17.71
CA ALA A 635 3.70 7.64 17.50
C ALA A 635 2.79 8.06 18.67
N GLY A 636 2.16 7.12 19.37
CA GLY A 636 1.29 7.42 20.52
C GLY A 636 1.98 8.19 21.65
N ARG A 637 3.32 8.20 21.68
CA ARG A 637 4.13 8.91 22.68
C ARG A 637 4.50 10.34 22.28
N PHE A 638 4.28 10.74 21.02
CA PHE A 638 4.76 12.00 20.48
C PHE A 638 3.66 12.72 19.67
N GLY A 639 3.43 14.00 19.95
CA GLY A 639 2.46 14.82 19.20
C GLY A 639 2.98 15.34 17.85
N GLY A 640 4.22 15.00 17.47
CA GLY A 640 4.90 15.53 16.27
C GLY A 640 5.91 14.51 15.71
N ALA A 641 7.16 14.94 15.51
CA ALA A 641 8.23 14.05 15.05
C ALA A 641 8.49 12.91 16.04
N VAL A 642 8.64 11.69 15.52
CA VAL A 642 9.12 10.54 16.29
C VAL A 642 10.65 10.52 16.19
N PRO A 643 11.40 10.53 17.31
CA PRO A 643 12.85 10.45 17.26
C PRO A 643 13.33 9.14 16.61
N ALA A 644 14.30 9.22 15.72
CA ALA A 644 14.80 8.05 14.97
C ALA A 644 15.32 6.92 15.88
N SER A 645 15.95 7.25 17.00
CA SER A 645 16.38 6.24 17.98
C SER A 645 15.21 5.42 18.53
N VAL A 646 14.06 6.06 18.76
CA VAL A 646 12.85 5.39 19.23
C VAL A 646 12.25 4.54 18.12
N VAL A 647 12.26 4.99 16.87
CA VAL A 647 11.86 4.15 15.73
C VAL A 647 12.72 2.88 15.69
N ALA A 648 14.05 3.00 15.81
CA ALA A 648 14.96 1.85 15.83
C ALA A 648 14.65 0.87 16.98
N GLU A 649 14.32 1.36 18.18
CA GLU A 649 13.90 0.53 19.32
C GLU A 649 12.60 -0.24 19.07
N HIS A 650 11.70 0.30 18.25
CA HIS A 650 10.40 -0.32 17.96
C HIS A 650 10.42 -1.28 16.75
N VAL A 651 11.54 -1.38 16.01
CA VAL A 651 11.67 -2.31 14.87
C VAL A 651 11.40 -3.76 15.32
N GLY A 652 12.00 -4.19 16.43
CA GLY A 652 11.77 -5.55 16.95
C GLY A 652 10.34 -5.79 17.41
N LEU A 653 9.62 -4.75 17.85
CA LEU A 653 8.20 -4.83 18.18
C LEU A 653 7.34 -4.98 16.92
N ALA A 654 7.65 -4.22 15.87
CA ALA A 654 6.97 -4.32 14.58
C ALA A 654 7.18 -5.70 13.94
N GLU A 655 8.41 -6.26 14.02
CA GLU A 655 8.69 -7.62 13.55
C GLU A 655 7.93 -8.68 14.35
N ARG A 656 7.80 -8.51 15.67
CA ARG A 656 7.02 -9.43 16.50
C ARG A 656 5.54 -9.40 16.11
N GLU A 657 4.96 -8.21 15.97
CA GLU A 657 3.56 -8.07 15.55
C GLU A 657 3.31 -8.69 14.17
N LEU A 658 4.24 -8.47 13.22
CA LEU A 658 4.20 -9.08 11.90
C LEU A 658 4.15 -10.62 11.96
N ARG A 659 4.88 -11.23 12.89
CA ARG A 659 4.92 -12.69 13.08
C ARG A 659 3.76 -13.25 13.88
N GLU A 660 3.16 -12.46 14.77
CA GLU A 660 1.98 -12.86 15.56
C GLU A 660 0.67 -12.71 14.76
N GLY A 661 0.66 -11.81 13.77
CA GLY A 661 -0.49 -11.57 12.89
C GLY A 661 -0.50 -12.35 11.57
N ALA A 662 0.55 -13.13 11.30
CA ALA A 662 0.64 -14.09 10.19
C ALA A 662 0.26 -15.50 10.67
#